data_AF-A0A348G0A4-F1
#
_entry.id   AF-A0A348G0A4-F1
#
_cell.length_a   1.000
_cell.length_b   1.000
_cell.length_c   1.000
_cell.angle_alpha   90.00
_cell.angle_beta   90.00
_cell.angle_gamma   90.00
#
_symmetry.space_group_name_H-M   'P 1'
#
loop_
_entity.id
_entity.type
_entity.pdbx_description
1 polymer ?
#
loop_
_entity_poly.entity_id
_entity_poly.type
_entity_poly.pdbx_seq_one_letter_code
_entity_poly.pdbx_strand_id
1 'polypeptide(L)'
;MQTRDLFWQMPPIAVQVFYGIGIAAMATFLAAAVHHANRYRRGAAADRPIDWAAGVRRMVSDLLAHRTLDRRDRYAGIGHRLIFFGFVTLLAGTLIIMLDYDVMRPLTGASFWQGWFYLAFSLVVDVAGLVLIAGIVMMMTRRALFALPKLDYQRAYCGETDIRPQARRWQVEDWAFLSLLLAIAVSGFVQEATRLLIDRPPLDDMSPVGSLLARLMEAAGVDSDAAVAIRKSNWWLHAVLALAFVGTVAITKGKHTIAAIASLAVRDARNVARLPAPREGTPVGVSRLEEMSWRDLLHFDACTKCGRCHEACPARVSGYPLSPRDLILDLRLYAESGLPGTAGRELLDVVTPQALWACRTCGACAEICPVGIEHPVKIVKMRRALVEWGEMDPILRGVLETIANVGNSFGEPARKRGSWTRELPFQVKDARHEPVEALWFVGDFASFDPRSQGVSRTVARIFAKAGLDFGLLYDGERNAGNDIRRVGEEGLYETLSGHNAGQLQQAKFDWVVTTDPHSFNTIRNEYPEFGARVAIRHYSAVLADMLESGRLKVKRPLGKRVTLHDPCHLGRFNGEYEAPRRVLRAIGCEIVEMPRCRDNSFCCGAGGGRIWVPDPPGTEKPAHSRMHEAAALGGIDVFVTCCPKDLTMFEDARKTSGHEADFVVADLAELVAEAIELKAIAPGQIPALIDRITEAVADRVIARLVPELSRALAANAASLPAPASPPVPVISANETAASPAAPVEAPPLAPADIAPAIPAPPAATAADVEEMPVVPLGDIAWRVAPRRPAVIAGYAAPAKTGCRILVGVKHVAKLGDEFGFRADGRDVRPDDLEYQINEWDETAVEAAMQIVEARGEGEVVAVCIGPADAEGSIRKALAKGAARAVRVWQDGLSVSDPMTNAALLAAVAEAEDADLVLTGVQASDVANGATAAATAAMLGWTHAAVVVGLAWNGGPRLDIERELEGGLRHAATLPVPAVLSIQAGANTPRYATMRMIKDAKKKALAVVEAIALAEGAAGAVVASMALPPVGQATMIEGTPAEMAAAVARLIREKRG
;
A
#
# COMPACT_ATOMS: atom_id res chain seq x y z
N MET A 1 50.03 26.93 41.64
CA MET A 1 48.66 26.83 42.18
C MET A 1 48.31 25.37 42.31
N GLN A 2 48.10 24.89 43.55
CA GLN A 2 47.64 23.53 43.79
C GLN A 2 46.18 23.36 43.37
N THR A 3 45.82 22.12 43.03
CA THR A 3 44.49 21.67 42.58
C THR A 3 43.58 21.46 43.78
N ARG A 4 42.27 21.39 43.59
CA ARG A 4 41.35 21.05 44.70
C ARG A 4 41.49 19.56 45.09
N ASP A 5 41.34 19.26 46.37
CA ASP A 5 41.24 17.87 46.85
C ASP A 5 39.89 17.26 46.46
N LEU A 6 39.91 16.10 45.81
CA LEU A 6 38.71 15.43 45.26
C LEU A 6 37.86 14.80 46.37
N PHE A 7 38.50 14.18 47.36
CA PHE A 7 37.88 13.51 48.50
C PHE A 7 38.11 14.31 49.80
N TRP A 8 37.90 15.62 49.71
CA TRP A 8 38.17 16.57 50.80
C TRP A 8 37.52 16.15 52.13
N GLN A 9 38.35 15.93 53.15
CA GLN A 9 37.97 15.47 54.49
C GLN A 9 37.18 14.15 54.54
N MET A 10 37.36 13.25 53.57
CA MET A 10 36.74 11.93 53.59
C MET A 10 37.63 10.88 54.25
N PRO A 11 37.12 10.08 55.20
CA PRO A 11 37.87 8.96 55.73
C PRO A 11 38.05 7.85 54.66
N PRO A 12 39.09 7.01 54.74
CA PRO A 12 39.34 5.95 53.74
C PRO A 12 38.14 5.04 53.46
N ILE A 13 37.35 4.72 54.50
CA ILE A 13 36.13 3.91 54.38
C ILE A 13 35.07 4.57 53.48
N ALA A 14 34.93 5.90 53.54
CA ALA A 14 33.98 6.65 52.73
C ALA A 14 34.37 6.61 51.24
N VAL A 15 35.67 6.71 50.95
CA VAL A 15 36.23 6.58 49.60
C VAL A 15 35.98 5.16 49.06
N GLN A 16 36.22 4.12 49.87
CA GLN A 16 35.93 2.73 49.49
C GLN A 16 34.44 2.51 49.19
N VAL A 17 33.54 3.06 50.01
CA VAL A 17 32.09 2.99 49.77
C VAL A 17 31.71 3.67 48.45
N PHE A 18 32.27 4.86 48.15
CA PHE A 18 32.04 5.55 46.89
C PHE A 18 32.43 4.70 45.68
N TYR A 19 33.63 4.11 45.66
CA TYR A 19 34.04 3.21 44.56
C TYR A 19 33.17 1.95 44.51
N GLY A 20 32.73 1.41 45.65
CA GLY A 20 31.77 0.29 45.70
C GLY A 20 30.45 0.62 44.99
N ILE A 21 29.89 1.81 45.24
CA ILE A 21 28.68 2.31 44.55
C ILE A 21 28.98 2.51 43.06
N GLY A 22 30.15 3.06 42.71
CA GLY A 22 30.57 3.26 41.32
C GLY A 22 30.67 1.96 40.53
N ILE A 23 31.26 0.92 41.12
CA ILE A 23 31.33 -0.42 40.54
C ILE A 23 29.92 -1.01 40.36
N ALA A 24 29.05 -0.89 41.36
CA ALA A 24 27.67 -1.36 41.27
C ALA A 24 26.87 -0.63 40.17
N ALA A 25 27.03 0.69 40.04
CA ALA A 25 26.44 1.48 38.97
C ALA A 25 26.93 1.03 37.59
N MET A 26 28.25 0.87 37.41
CA MET A 26 28.82 0.39 36.15
C MET A 26 28.37 -1.04 35.81
N ALA A 27 28.33 -1.94 36.81
CA ALA A 27 27.85 -3.31 36.63
C ALA A 27 26.38 -3.32 36.18
N THR A 28 25.54 -2.46 36.75
CA THR A 28 24.13 -2.29 36.36
C THR A 28 24.01 -1.80 34.92
N PHE A 29 24.80 -0.79 34.55
CA PHE A 29 24.86 -0.26 33.19
C PHE A 29 25.27 -1.34 32.18
N LEU A 30 26.35 -2.08 32.47
CA LEU A 30 26.86 -3.14 31.59
C LEU A 30 25.85 -4.30 31.47
N ALA A 31 25.22 -4.71 32.57
CA ALA A 31 24.18 -5.74 32.55
C ALA A 31 22.99 -5.33 31.66
N ALA A 32 22.54 -4.07 31.74
CA ALA A 32 21.49 -3.55 30.88
C ALA A 32 21.92 -3.48 29.40
N ALA A 33 23.15 -3.05 29.11
CA ALA A 33 23.70 -3.04 27.76
C ALA A 33 23.77 -4.46 27.16
N VAL A 34 24.22 -5.45 27.93
CA VAL A 34 24.24 -6.86 27.53
C VAL A 34 22.82 -7.39 27.31
N HIS A 35 21.87 -7.04 28.18
CA HIS A 35 20.46 -7.42 28.02
C HIS A 35 19.89 -6.90 26.69
N HIS A 36 20.12 -5.62 26.36
CA HIS A 36 19.69 -5.05 25.08
C HIS A 36 20.39 -5.71 23.89
N ALA A 37 21.71 -5.94 23.97
CA ALA A 37 22.46 -6.61 22.92
C ALA A 37 21.96 -8.04 22.67
N ASN A 38 21.69 -8.81 23.72
CA ASN A 38 21.13 -10.16 23.60
C ASN A 38 19.72 -10.15 22.98
N ARG A 39 18.90 -9.15 23.30
CA ARG A 39 17.62 -8.99 22.64
C ARG A 39 17.78 -8.67 21.15
N TYR A 40 18.66 -7.75 20.79
CA TYR A 40 18.90 -7.43 19.38
C TYR A 40 19.39 -8.66 18.60
N ARG A 41 20.20 -9.53 19.21
CA ARG A 41 20.66 -10.80 18.63
C ARG A 41 19.55 -11.81 18.35
N ARG A 42 18.35 -11.67 18.95
CA ARG A 42 17.19 -12.50 18.60
C ARG A 42 16.58 -12.12 17.25
N GLY A 43 16.79 -10.88 16.81
CA GLY A 43 16.32 -10.45 15.51
C GLY A 43 17.13 -11.12 14.40
N ALA A 44 16.50 -11.28 13.24
CA ALA A 44 17.18 -11.77 12.06
C ALA A 44 18.35 -10.85 11.64
N ALA A 45 19.13 -11.28 10.65
CA ALA A 45 20.22 -10.49 10.09
C ALA A 45 19.75 -9.07 9.65
N ALA A 46 20.68 -8.18 9.30
CA ALA A 46 20.28 -6.91 8.66
C ALA A 46 19.74 -7.19 7.25
N ASP A 47 18.73 -6.45 6.78
CA ASP A 47 18.14 -6.69 5.45
C ASP A 47 19.12 -6.39 4.31
N ARG A 48 20.12 -5.54 4.58
CA ARG A 48 21.19 -5.19 3.66
C ARG A 48 22.50 -5.02 4.43
N PRO A 49 23.65 -5.15 3.74
CA PRO A 49 24.94 -4.80 4.32
C PRO A 49 24.95 -3.36 4.81
N ILE A 50 25.54 -3.15 5.99
CA ILE A 50 25.70 -1.82 6.59
C ILE A 50 27.05 -1.26 6.16
N ASP A 51 27.02 -0.12 5.48
CA ASP A 51 28.22 0.69 5.26
C ASP A 51 28.53 1.46 6.54
N TRP A 52 29.32 0.84 7.42
CA TRP A 52 29.70 1.40 8.70
C TRP A 52 30.46 2.71 8.57
N ALA A 53 31.36 2.84 7.59
CA ALA A 53 32.17 4.04 7.42
C ALA A 53 31.29 5.25 7.04
N ALA A 54 30.42 5.10 6.04
CA ALA A 54 29.50 6.15 5.65
C ALA A 54 28.41 6.38 6.73
N GLY A 55 27.94 5.31 7.37
CA GLY A 55 26.97 5.36 8.47
C GLY A 55 27.46 6.18 9.65
N VAL A 56 28.65 5.87 10.17
CA VAL A 56 29.29 6.61 11.26
C VAL A 56 29.57 8.05 10.86
N ARG A 57 30.08 8.31 9.64
CA ARG A 57 30.31 9.68 9.16
C ARG A 57 29.01 10.50 9.13
N ARG A 58 27.93 9.93 8.61
CA ARG A 58 26.60 10.58 8.61
C ARG A 58 26.11 10.82 10.04
N MET A 59 26.21 9.81 10.91
CA MET A 59 25.83 9.90 12.30
C MET A 59 26.58 11.01 13.04
N VAL A 60 27.92 11.08 12.92
CA VAL A 60 28.73 12.16 13.52
C VAL A 60 28.28 13.51 12.98
N SER A 61 28.10 13.62 11.66
CA SER A 61 27.65 14.86 11.03
C SER A 61 26.26 15.29 11.49
N ASP A 62 25.31 14.35 11.60
CA ASP A 62 23.95 14.60 12.10
C ASP A 62 23.95 15.05 13.57
N LEU A 63 24.76 14.37 14.40
CA LEU A 63 24.90 14.62 15.82
C LEU A 63 25.55 15.98 16.09
N LEU A 64 26.66 16.32 15.42
CA LEU A 64 27.33 17.61 15.62
C LEU A 64 26.49 18.78 15.07
N ALA A 65 25.89 18.62 13.89
CA ALA A 65 25.08 19.68 13.29
C ALA A 65 23.72 19.87 13.98
N HIS A 66 23.22 18.86 14.72
CA HIS A 66 21.86 18.81 15.26
C HIS A 66 20.75 18.95 14.20
N ARG A 67 21.07 18.77 12.91
CA ARG A 67 20.14 19.08 11.81
C ARG A 67 18.85 18.27 11.83
N THR A 68 18.89 17.03 12.33
CA THR A 68 17.70 16.18 12.42
C THR A 68 16.76 16.64 13.54
N LEU A 69 17.31 17.26 14.60
CA LEU A 69 16.57 17.84 15.71
C LEU A 69 16.06 19.25 15.38
N ASP A 70 16.84 20.08 14.72
CA ASP A 70 16.41 21.43 14.29
C ASP A 70 15.28 21.39 13.25
N ARG A 71 15.20 20.28 12.49
CA ARG A 71 14.25 20.11 11.39
C ARG A 71 12.81 20.39 11.85
N ARG A 72 12.25 21.49 11.33
CA ARG A 72 10.86 21.97 11.52
C ARG A 72 10.46 22.27 12.98
N ASP A 73 11.42 22.31 13.90
CA ASP A 73 11.18 22.65 15.31
C ASP A 73 12.51 23.07 15.95
N ARG A 74 12.92 24.28 15.57
CA ARG A 74 14.19 24.93 15.99
C ARG A 74 14.27 25.12 17.50
N TYR A 75 13.15 25.36 18.18
CA TYR A 75 13.14 25.52 19.63
C TYR A 75 13.62 24.23 20.33
N ALA A 76 13.07 23.07 19.94
CA ALA A 76 13.53 21.78 20.47
C ALA A 76 14.98 21.50 20.09
N GLY A 77 15.39 21.85 18.87
CA GLY A 77 16.76 21.69 18.40
C GLY A 77 17.79 22.52 19.20
N ILE A 78 17.50 23.80 19.45
CA ILE A 78 18.33 24.68 20.30
C ILE A 78 18.40 24.14 21.73
N GLY A 79 17.25 23.83 22.34
CA GLY A 79 17.24 23.30 23.70
C GLY A 79 18.02 21.99 23.84
N HIS A 80 17.87 21.07 22.88
CA HIS A 80 18.66 19.84 22.87
C HIS A 80 20.14 20.10 22.64
N ARG A 81 20.52 21.07 21.80
CA ARG A 81 21.92 21.45 21.57
C ARG A 81 22.61 21.90 22.85
N LEU A 82 21.94 22.76 23.62
CA LEU A 82 22.41 23.22 24.92
C LEU A 82 22.57 22.05 25.90
N ILE A 83 21.58 21.15 25.96
CA ILE A 83 21.66 19.93 26.80
C ILE A 83 22.83 19.05 26.36
N PHE A 84 22.93 18.74 25.07
CA PHE A 84 23.91 17.81 24.53
C PHE A 84 25.34 18.30 24.74
N PHE A 85 25.66 19.52 24.30
CA PHE A 85 27.03 20.05 24.43
C PHE A 85 27.38 20.40 25.88
N GLY A 86 26.42 20.89 26.67
CA GLY A 86 26.61 21.08 28.11
C GLY A 86 26.93 19.77 28.82
N PHE A 87 26.11 18.74 28.60
CA PHE A 87 26.30 17.41 29.19
C PHE A 87 27.61 16.74 28.74
N VAL A 88 27.91 16.72 27.44
CA VAL A 88 29.14 16.10 26.92
C VAL A 88 30.39 16.79 27.45
N THR A 89 30.36 18.12 27.58
CA THR A 89 31.49 18.89 28.15
C THR A 89 31.67 18.58 29.63
N LEU A 90 30.59 18.51 30.40
CA LEU A 90 30.64 18.13 31.82
C LEU A 90 31.12 16.69 32.01
N LEU A 91 30.63 15.76 31.20
CA LEU A 91 31.08 14.36 31.21
C LEU A 91 32.57 14.26 30.90
N ALA A 92 33.05 14.97 29.87
CA ALA A 92 34.48 15.05 29.58
C ALA A 92 35.26 15.63 30.76
N GLY A 93 34.71 16.65 31.43
CA GLY A 93 35.27 17.21 32.66
C GLY A 93 35.43 16.17 33.77
N THR A 94 34.40 15.36 34.02
CA THR A 94 34.45 14.25 35.00
C THR A 94 35.47 13.18 34.59
N LEU A 95 35.53 12.80 33.32
CA LEU A 95 36.49 11.80 32.83
C LEU A 95 37.94 12.29 32.91
N ILE A 96 38.18 13.59 32.71
CA ILE A 96 39.52 14.20 32.88
C ILE A 96 39.96 14.12 34.34
N ILE A 97 39.04 14.39 35.29
CA ILE A 97 39.34 14.26 36.73
C ILE A 97 39.67 12.80 37.07
N MET A 98 38.87 11.85 36.59
CA MET A 98 39.12 10.41 36.76
C MET A 98 40.49 10.01 36.18
N LEU A 99 40.83 10.48 34.98
CA LEU A 99 42.11 10.19 34.35
C LEU A 99 43.31 10.75 35.13
N ASP A 100 43.20 11.97 35.67
CA ASP A 100 44.27 12.54 36.52
C ASP A 100 44.39 11.77 37.84
N TYR A 101 43.29 11.60 38.56
CA TYR A 101 43.27 11.10 39.93
C TYR A 101 43.43 9.58 40.03
N ASP A 102 42.72 8.81 39.21
CA ASP A 102 42.66 7.34 39.31
C ASP A 102 43.73 6.65 38.46
N VAL A 103 44.31 7.34 37.48
CA VAL A 103 45.24 6.75 36.51
C VAL A 103 46.61 7.43 36.54
N MET A 104 46.69 8.72 36.24
CA MET A 104 47.99 9.41 36.09
C MET A 104 48.76 9.54 37.39
N ARG A 105 48.12 10.01 38.47
CA ARG A 105 48.80 10.17 39.78
C ARG A 105 49.30 8.85 40.34
N PRO A 106 48.51 7.75 40.37
CA PRO A 106 49.01 6.47 40.88
C PRO A 106 50.11 5.86 40.01
N LEU A 107 50.07 6.04 38.69
CA LEU A 107 51.05 5.44 37.77
C LEU A 107 52.36 6.22 37.67
N THR A 108 52.30 7.55 37.72
CA THR A 108 53.45 8.42 37.38
C THR A 108 53.87 9.36 38.50
N GLY A 109 53.05 9.52 39.54
CA GLY A 109 53.22 10.54 40.58
C GLY A 109 52.98 11.98 40.11
N ALA A 110 52.72 12.20 38.82
CA ALA A 110 52.47 13.52 38.24
C ALA A 110 50.96 13.81 38.13
N SER A 111 50.60 15.09 38.23
CA SER A 111 49.25 15.59 37.95
C SER A 111 49.31 16.66 36.87
N PHE A 112 48.52 16.50 35.82
CA PHE A 112 48.36 17.51 34.77
C PHE A 112 47.24 18.50 35.10
N TRP A 113 46.37 18.15 36.06
CA TRP A 113 45.21 18.94 36.44
C TRP A 113 45.53 20.15 37.34
N GLN A 114 46.63 20.88 37.08
CA GLN A 114 47.13 21.98 37.93
C GLN A 114 47.43 23.27 37.17
N GLY A 115 47.59 24.37 37.91
CA GLY A 115 47.92 25.68 37.33
C GLY A 115 46.90 26.19 36.32
N TRP A 116 47.37 26.68 35.16
CA TRP A 116 46.52 27.25 34.11
C TRP A 116 45.52 26.25 33.50
N PHE A 117 45.89 24.98 33.41
CA PHE A 117 44.98 23.95 32.92
C PHE A 117 43.75 23.81 33.83
N TYR A 118 43.96 23.79 35.15
CA TYR A 118 42.88 23.76 36.14
C TYR A 118 41.97 24.99 36.04
N LEU A 119 42.52 26.20 35.89
CA LEU A 119 41.73 27.43 35.77
C LEU A 119 40.87 27.45 34.50
N ALA A 120 41.46 27.09 33.35
CA ALA A 120 40.71 26.99 32.09
C ALA A 120 39.64 25.88 32.16
N PHE A 121 39.98 24.74 32.77
CA PHE A 121 39.06 23.66 33.04
C PHE A 121 37.86 24.13 33.87
N SER A 122 38.10 24.82 35.00
CA SER A 122 37.05 25.32 35.89
C SER A 122 36.10 26.26 35.16
N LEU A 123 36.62 27.21 34.38
CA LEU A 123 35.79 28.12 33.58
C LEU A 123 34.93 27.35 32.56
N VAL A 124 35.51 26.39 31.85
CA VAL A 124 34.80 25.62 30.82
C VAL A 124 33.69 24.78 31.43
N VAL A 125 33.93 24.07 32.54
CA VAL A 125 32.89 23.24 33.19
C VAL A 125 31.81 24.09 33.87
N ASP A 126 32.16 25.25 34.42
CA ASP A 126 31.21 26.20 35.03
C ASP A 126 30.24 26.77 33.97
N VAL A 127 30.77 27.25 32.84
CA VAL A 127 29.95 27.72 31.71
C VAL A 127 29.12 26.57 31.10
N ALA A 128 29.70 25.39 30.94
CA ALA A 128 28.97 24.23 30.42
C ALA A 128 27.81 23.80 31.33
N GLY A 129 27.95 23.93 32.66
CA GLY A 129 26.87 23.72 33.62
C GLY A 129 25.70 24.67 33.40
N LEU A 130 25.97 25.95 33.17
CA LEU A 130 24.93 26.95 32.90
C LEU A 130 24.22 26.66 31.57
N VAL A 131 24.99 26.31 30.54
CA VAL A 131 24.46 25.91 29.23
C VAL A 131 23.54 24.69 29.36
N LEU A 132 23.94 23.67 30.12
CA LEU A 132 23.11 22.49 30.39
C LEU A 132 21.79 22.89 31.09
N ILE A 133 21.86 23.68 32.17
CA ILE A 133 20.68 24.12 32.92
C ILE A 133 19.73 24.90 32.00
N ALA A 134 20.24 25.84 31.21
CA ALA A 134 19.44 26.62 30.27
C ALA A 134 18.69 25.71 29.28
N GLY A 135 19.37 24.71 28.71
CA GLY A 135 18.75 23.73 27.83
C GLY A 135 17.66 22.89 28.51
N ILE A 136 17.93 22.40 29.73
CA ILE A 136 16.96 21.62 30.52
C ILE A 136 15.73 22.47 30.83
N VAL A 137 15.91 23.69 31.34
CA VAL A 137 14.82 24.61 31.65
C VAL A 137 14.00 24.90 30.40
N MET A 138 14.62 25.20 29.25
CA MET A 138 13.91 25.40 27.99
C MET A 138 13.01 24.21 27.61
N MET A 139 13.50 22.98 27.77
CA MET A 139 12.73 21.77 27.46
C MET A 139 11.63 21.46 28.49
N MET A 140 11.89 21.73 29.78
CA MET A 140 10.88 21.64 30.85
C MET A 140 9.76 22.67 30.64
N THR A 141 10.10 23.93 30.37
CA THR A 141 9.15 25.00 30.06
C THR A 141 8.31 24.66 28.84
N ARG A 142 8.93 24.19 27.76
CA ARG A 142 8.21 23.74 26.56
C ARG A 142 7.20 22.65 26.89
N ARG A 143 7.59 21.67 27.70
CA ARG A 143 6.70 20.56 28.07
C ARG A 143 5.56 21.01 28.98
N ALA A 144 5.82 21.89 29.94
CA ALA A 144 4.82 22.39 30.87
C ALA A 144 3.83 23.36 30.21
N LEU A 145 4.31 24.25 29.34
CA LEU A 145 3.53 25.42 28.90
C LEU A 145 3.01 25.34 27.46
N PHE A 146 3.65 24.58 26.55
CA PHE A 146 3.27 24.64 25.12
C PHE A 146 2.15 23.68 24.73
N ALA A 147 1.59 22.93 25.70
CA ALA A 147 0.44 22.03 25.51
C ALA A 147 0.50 21.19 24.22
N LEU A 148 1.66 20.56 23.96
CA LEU A 148 1.94 19.89 22.69
C LEU A 148 1.05 18.65 22.48
N PRO A 149 0.15 18.62 21.48
CA PRO A 149 -0.76 17.49 21.28
C PRO A 149 -0.02 16.16 21.05
N LYS A 150 1.13 16.20 20.37
CA LYS A 150 2.03 15.04 20.20
C LYS A 150 2.59 14.40 21.47
N LEU A 151 2.26 14.89 22.67
CA LEU A 151 2.73 14.34 23.96
C LEU A 151 1.57 13.87 24.88
N ASP A 152 0.31 13.90 24.41
CA ASP A 152 -0.85 13.44 25.18
C ASP A 152 -0.87 11.90 25.37
N TYR A 153 -0.30 11.16 24.40
CA TYR A 153 -0.34 9.70 24.26
C TYR A 153 -1.75 9.09 24.16
N GLN A 154 -2.79 9.90 24.01
CA GLN A 154 -4.15 9.39 23.86
C GLN A 154 -4.35 8.87 22.44
N ARG A 155 -4.92 7.67 22.31
CA ARG A 155 -5.17 7.04 21.01
C ARG A 155 -6.62 7.17 20.58
N ALA A 156 -7.13 8.39 20.58
CA ALA A 156 -8.50 8.69 20.12
C ALA A 156 -8.74 8.22 18.66
N TYR A 157 -7.68 8.18 17.83
CA TYR A 157 -7.73 7.65 16.46
C TYR A 157 -7.96 6.14 16.37
N CYS A 158 -7.86 5.42 17.49
CA CYS A 158 -8.22 4.00 17.64
C CYS A 158 -9.51 3.82 18.48
N GLY A 159 -10.23 4.91 18.80
CA GLY A 159 -11.39 4.87 19.68
C GLY A 159 -11.07 4.77 21.17
N GLU A 160 -9.81 4.89 21.59
CA GLU A 160 -9.43 4.88 23.02
C GLU A 160 -9.76 6.23 23.67
N THR A 161 -10.52 6.19 24.77
CA THR A 161 -10.87 7.37 25.59
C THR A 161 -9.83 7.68 26.66
N ASP A 162 -9.15 6.65 27.17
CA ASP A 162 -8.25 6.75 28.32
C ASP A 162 -6.78 6.57 27.95
N ILE A 163 -5.91 7.24 28.71
CA ILE A 163 -4.46 7.06 28.59
C ILE A 163 -4.04 5.73 29.22
N ARG A 164 -3.41 4.86 28.43
CA ARG A 164 -2.87 3.57 28.88
C ARG A 164 -1.93 3.72 30.10
N PRO A 165 -1.93 2.80 31.06
CA PRO A 165 -1.05 2.87 32.25
C PRO A 165 0.43 3.02 31.89
N GLN A 166 0.87 2.36 30.83
CA GLN A 166 2.25 2.44 30.35
C GLN A 166 2.61 3.83 29.81
N ALA A 167 1.67 4.51 29.16
CA ALA A 167 1.87 5.89 28.70
C ALA A 167 1.98 6.88 29.86
N ARG A 168 1.21 6.69 30.95
CA ARG A 168 1.37 7.47 32.19
C ARG A 168 2.76 7.28 32.80
N ARG A 169 3.26 6.04 32.85
CA ARG A 169 4.62 5.75 33.31
C ARG A 169 5.67 6.48 32.47
N TRP A 170 5.51 6.52 31.14
CA TRP A 170 6.40 7.29 30.27
C TRP A 170 6.36 8.80 30.53
N GLN A 171 5.20 9.37 30.85
CA GLN A 171 5.10 10.80 31.21
C GLN A 171 5.85 11.10 32.51
N VAL A 172 5.71 10.23 33.52
CA VAL A 172 6.46 10.36 34.79
C VAL A 172 7.97 10.22 34.55
N GLU A 173 8.37 9.21 33.78
CA GLU A 173 9.76 8.97 33.40
C GLU A 173 10.37 10.18 32.66
N ASP A 174 9.62 10.80 31.76
CA ASP A 174 10.05 11.99 31.02
C ASP A 174 10.38 13.16 31.95
N TRP A 175 9.58 13.39 32.99
CA TRP A 175 9.84 14.42 34.01
C TRP A 175 10.95 14.03 34.96
N ALA A 176 10.94 12.79 35.45
CA ALA A 176 11.98 12.27 36.33
C ALA A 176 13.38 12.39 35.71
N PHE A 177 13.50 12.09 34.41
CA PHE A 177 14.75 12.23 33.67
C PHE A 177 15.27 13.67 33.63
N LEU A 178 14.40 14.64 33.30
CA LEU A 178 14.80 16.06 33.26
C LEU A 178 15.11 16.61 34.65
N SER A 179 14.31 16.27 35.65
CA SER A 179 14.51 16.69 37.04
C SER A 179 15.80 16.12 37.62
N LEU A 180 16.13 14.85 37.31
CA LEU A 180 17.40 14.23 37.73
C LEU A 180 18.60 14.96 37.14
N LEU A 181 18.59 15.24 35.84
CA LEU A 181 19.67 16.00 35.18
C LEU A 181 19.81 17.41 35.75
N LEU A 182 18.69 18.09 36.02
CA LEU A 182 18.69 19.42 36.64
C LEU A 182 19.29 19.37 38.06
N ALA A 183 18.89 18.38 38.87
CA ALA A 183 19.40 18.21 40.22
C ALA A 183 20.90 17.91 40.24
N ILE A 184 21.41 17.10 39.31
CA ILE A 184 22.85 16.85 39.14
C ILE A 184 23.59 18.15 38.79
N ALA A 185 23.08 18.92 37.82
CA ALA A 185 23.71 20.18 37.41
C ALA A 185 23.73 21.23 38.53
N VAL A 186 22.60 21.43 39.23
CA VAL A 186 22.48 22.38 40.34
C VAL A 186 23.35 21.97 41.53
N SER A 187 23.33 20.69 41.92
CA SER A 187 24.19 20.20 43.01
C SER A 187 25.67 20.35 42.69
N GLY A 188 26.08 20.29 41.42
CA GLY A 188 27.45 20.61 40.98
C GLY A 188 27.84 22.06 41.29
N PHE A 189 26.96 23.03 41.02
CA PHE A 189 27.20 24.44 41.36
C PHE A 189 27.22 24.70 42.87
N VAL A 190 26.33 24.05 43.63
CA VAL A 190 26.35 24.14 45.11
C VAL A 190 27.67 23.61 45.67
N GLN A 191 28.19 22.53 45.08
CA GLN A 191 29.48 21.96 45.47
C GLN A 191 30.63 22.93 45.21
N GLU A 192 30.61 23.63 44.08
CA GLU A 192 31.63 24.61 43.72
C GLU A 192 31.52 25.89 44.56
N ALA A 193 30.30 26.41 44.78
CA ALA A 193 30.07 27.61 45.58
C ALA A 193 30.53 27.46 47.03
N THR A 194 30.18 26.34 47.68
CA THR A 194 30.63 26.05 49.05
C THR A 194 32.14 25.85 49.14
N ARG A 195 32.78 25.31 48.09
CA ARG A 195 34.24 25.25 47.99
C ARG A 195 34.86 26.65 47.96
N LEU A 196 34.32 27.56 47.16
CA LEU A 196 34.83 28.93 47.03
C LEU A 196 34.70 29.72 48.34
N LEU A 197 33.61 29.53 49.09
CA LEU A 197 33.41 30.14 50.41
C LEU A 197 34.46 29.72 51.45
N ILE A 198 34.84 28.44 51.44
CA ILE A 198 35.80 27.85 52.40
C ILE A 198 37.25 28.14 51.98
N ASP A 199 37.59 27.81 50.74
CA ASP A 199 38.98 27.77 50.28
C ASP A 199 39.50 29.15 49.86
N ARG A 200 38.61 30.11 49.55
CA ARG A 200 38.89 31.48 49.06
C ARG A 200 40.13 31.56 48.14
N PRO A 201 40.15 30.80 47.02
CA PRO A 201 41.32 30.69 46.18
C PRO A 201 41.62 32.02 45.46
N PRO A 202 42.90 32.36 45.21
CA PRO A 202 43.22 33.49 44.34
C PRO A 202 42.70 33.17 42.92
N LEU A 203 41.87 34.06 42.35
CA LEU A 203 41.13 33.91 41.06
C LEU A 203 39.82 33.09 41.14
N ASP A 204 39.00 33.30 42.17
CA ASP A 204 37.63 32.77 42.25
C ASP A 204 36.73 33.21 41.08
N ASP A 205 36.95 34.38 40.49
CA ASP A 205 36.23 34.88 39.31
C ASP A 205 36.30 33.95 38.07
N MET A 206 37.22 32.95 38.05
CA MET A 206 37.30 31.95 36.97
C MET A 206 36.21 30.86 37.02
N SER A 207 35.36 30.84 38.06
CA SER A 207 34.14 30.04 38.13
C SER A 207 32.94 31.00 38.29
N PRO A 208 32.54 31.77 37.27
CA PRO A 208 31.65 32.92 37.42
C PRO A 208 30.28 32.58 38.03
N VAL A 209 29.70 31.43 37.67
CA VAL A 209 28.40 31.01 38.20
C VAL A 209 28.56 30.47 39.62
N GLY A 210 29.58 29.65 39.88
CA GLY A 210 29.94 29.21 41.22
C GLY A 210 30.20 30.38 42.18
N SER A 211 30.92 31.41 41.73
CA SER A 211 31.26 32.62 42.50
C SER A 211 30.04 33.50 42.77
N LEU A 212 29.14 33.66 41.78
CA LEU A 212 27.87 34.33 41.99
C LEU A 212 27.04 33.60 43.06
N LEU A 213 26.92 32.26 42.95
CA LEU A 213 26.17 31.47 43.91
C LEU A 213 26.81 31.53 45.31
N ALA A 214 28.14 31.50 45.41
CA ALA A 214 28.85 31.67 46.68
C ALA A 214 28.50 33.01 47.36
N ARG A 215 28.56 34.12 46.61
CA ARG A 215 28.19 35.46 47.13
C ARG A 215 26.71 35.53 47.55
N LEU A 216 25.81 34.88 46.81
CA LEU A 216 24.40 34.79 47.17
C LEU A 216 24.19 33.97 48.46
N MET A 217 24.94 32.88 48.63
CA MET A 217 24.90 32.07 49.86
C MET A 217 25.44 32.84 51.06
N GLU A 218 26.56 33.56 50.91
CA GLU A 218 27.11 34.44 51.95
C GLU A 218 26.12 35.55 52.31
N ALA A 219 25.51 36.20 51.32
CA ALA A 219 24.46 37.21 51.54
C ALA A 219 23.19 36.63 52.21
N ALA A 220 22.91 35.34 52.01
CA ALA A 220 21.84 34.62 52.69
C ALA A 220 22.22 34.14 54.11
N GLY A 221 23.42 34.46 54.60
CA GLY A 221 23.88 34.14 55.95
C GLY A 221 24.54 32.77 56.10
N VAL A 222 24.98 32.14 54.99
CA VAL A 222 25.77 30.90 55.06
C VAL A 222 27.20 31.24 55.47
N ASP A 223 27.55 30.96 56.72
CA ASP A 223 28.89 31.10 57.24
C ASP A 223 29.80 29.91 56.85
N SER A 224 31.07 29.96 57.26
CA SER A 224 32.05 28.93 56.94
C SER A 224 31.65 27.55 57.48
N ASP A 225 31.10 27.46 58.69
CA ASP A 225 30.73 26.18 59.30
C ASP A 225 29.53 25.54 58.60
N ALA A 226 28.52 26.35 58.27
CA ALA A 226 27.40 25.93 57.43
C ALA A 226 27.88 25.50 56.03
N ALA A 227 28.80 26.24 55.41
CA ALA A 227 29.37 25.87 54.11
C ALA A 227 30.10 24.52 54.15
N VAL A 228 30.84 24.22 55.23
CA VAL A 228 31.50 22.91 55.43
C VAL A 228 30.47 21.78 55.53
N ALA A 229 29.40 21.98 56.30
CA ALA A 229 28.32 20.99 56.44
C ALA A 229 27.61 20.73 55.10
N ILE A 230 27.26 21.80 54.37
CA ILE A 230 26.61 21.71 53.07
C ILE A 230 27.54 21.01 52.06
N ARG A 231 28.82 21.38 51.99
CA ARG A 231 29.80 20.78 51.06
C ARG A 231 29.94 19.27 51.27
N LYS A 232 29.94 18.79 52.51
CA LYS A 232 30.03 17.36 52.84
C LYS A 232 28.78 16.59 52.41
N SER A 233 27.60 17.07 52.77
CA SER A 233 26.34 16.40 52.44
C SER A 233 26.03 16.47 50.94
N ASN A 234 26.25 17.63 50.31
CA ASN A 234 26.00 17.83 48.88
C ASN A 234 26.95 17.01 48.00
N TRP A 235 28.20 16.76 48.43
CA TRP A 235 29.10 15.87 47.71
C TRP A 235 28.49 14.48 47.55
N TRP A 236 27.98 13.89 48.65
CA TRP A 236 27.34 12.58 48.62
C TRP A 236 26.05 12.58 47.80
N LEU A 237 25.23 13.61 47.96
CA LEU A 237 24.02 13.78 47.14
C LEU A 237 24.37 13.80 45.64
N HIS A 238 25.30 14.67 45.23
CA HIS A 238 25.73 14.78 43.84
C HIS A 238 26.31 13.47 43.32
N ALA A 239 27.21 12.84 44.09
CA ALA A 239 27.82 11.55 43.75
C ALA A 239 26.77 10.45 43.55
N VAL A 240 25.82 10.29 44.48
CA VAL A 240 24.76 9.28 44.38
C VAL A 240 23.84 9.57 43.21
N LEU A 241 23.44 10.83 42.97
CA LEU A 241 22.59 11.20 41.83
C LEU A 241 23.30 10.92 40.48
N ALA A 242 24.58 11.28 40.37
CA ALA A 242 25.38 11.05 39.17
C ALA A 242 25.61 9.55 38.91
N LEU A 243 25.97 8.78 39.94
CA LEU A 243 26.16 7.32 39.81
C LEU A 243 24.84 6.59 39.56
N ALA A 244 23.73 7.02 40.17
CA ALA A 244 22.40 6.50 39.86
C ALA A 244 22.01 6.79 38.40
N PHE A 245 22.30 7.98 37.89
CA PHE A 245 22.13 8.29 36.48
C PHE A 245 22.95 7.34 35.60
N VAL A 246 24.25 7.16 35.88
CA VAL A 246 25.11 6.23 35.13
C VAL A 246 24.58 4.80 35.16
N GLY A 247 24.19 4.28 36.33
CA GLY A 247 23.70 2.91 36.45
C GLY A 247 22.36 2.67 35.77
N THR A 248 21.51 3.69 35.66
CA THR A 248 20.14 3.57 35.11
C THR A 248 19.99 4.14 33.71
N VAL A 249 20.99 4.81 33.14
CA VAL A 249 20.91 5.45 31.82
C VAL A 249 20.54 4.44 30.74
N ALA A 250 21.03 3.20 30.81
CA ALA A 250 20.72 2.18 29.81
C ALA A 250 19.31 1.57 29.94
N ILE A 251 18.62 1.77 31.07
CA ILE A 251 17.31 1.13 31.37
C ILE A 251 16.16 2.13 31.22
N THR A 252 16.40 3.38 31.58
CA THR A 252 15.40 4.46 31.60
C THR A 252 15.33 5.18 30.25
N LYS A 253 14.59 6.30 30.20
CA LYS A 253 14.57 7.24 29.08
C LYS A 253 15.98 7.60 28.62
N GLY A 254 16.96 7.63 29.51
CA GLY A 254 18.38 7.84 29.18
C GLY A 254 18.89 6.96 28.04
N LYS A 255 18.31 5.79 27.80
CA LYS A 255 18.75 4.81 26.80
C LYS A 255 18.81 5.41 25.39
N HIS A 256 17.97 6.41 25.10
CA HIS A 256 17.98 7.07 23.81
C HIS A 256 19.33 7.72 23.48
N THR A 257 20.13 8.16 24.47
CA THR A 257 21.44 8.75 24.21
C THR A 257 22.41 7.76 23.57
N ILE A 258 22.18 6.45 23.73
CA ILE A 258 22.98 5.37 23.14
C ILE A 258 22.26 4.80 21.91
N ALA A 259 20.99 4.40 22.08
CA ALA A 259 20.23 3.75 21.01
C ALA A 259 19.98 4.67 19.81
N ALA A 260 19.79 5.98 20.01
CA ALA A 260 19.64 6.92 18.91
C ALA A 260 20.92 7.07 18.08
N ILE A 261 22.09 7.11 18.74
CA ILE A 261 23.39 7.19 18.08
C ILE A 261 23.60 5.93 17.23
N ALA A 262 23.38 4.75 17.81
CA ALA A 262 23.47 3.49 17.08
C ALA A 262 22.49 3.44 15.90
N SER A 263 21.22 3.84 16.10
CA SER A 263 20.19 3.91 15.05
C SER A 263 20.61 4.83 13.90
N LEU A 264 21.12 6.03 14.19
CA LEU A 264 21.62 6.97 13.18
C LEU A 264 22.82 6.41 12.39
N ALA A 265 23.65 5.58 13.02
CA ALA A 265 24.78 4.94 12.36
C ALA A 265 24.35 3.83 11.39
N VAL A 266 23.28 3.07 11.72
CA VAL A 266 22.86 1.90 10.95
C VAL A 266 21.68 2.15 10.01
N ARG A 267 21.06 3.34 10.05
CA ARG A 267 19.94 3.70 9.16
C ARG A 267 20.34 3.64 7.69
N ASP A 268 19.45 3.11 6.85
CA ASP A 268 19.54 3.21 5.40
C ASP A 268 19.12 4.63 4.97
N ALA A 269 20.04 5.36 4.35
CA ALA A 269 19.76 6.70 3.82
C ALA A 269 18.71 6.69 2.69
N ARG A 270 18.44 5.53 2.09
CA ARG A 270 17.46 5.32 1.02
C ARG A 270 16.23 4.53 1.47
N ASN A 271 15.97 4.43 2.78
CA ASN A 271 14.90 3.57 3.33
C ASN A 271 13.49 3.83 2.76
N VAL A 272 13.18 5.06 2.36
CA VAL A 272 11.90 5.39 1.71
C VAL A 272 11.93 5.15 0.19
N ALA A 273 13.06 5.40 -0.45
CA ALA A 273 13.22 5.29 -1.90
C ALA A 273 13.29 3.82 -2.38
N ARG A 274 13.86 2.95 -1.53
CA ARG A 274 14.21 1.58 -1.89
C ARG A 274 13.88 0.61 -0.76
N LEU A 275 12.88 -0.24 -0.98
CA LEU A 275 12.52 -1.28 -0.03
C LEU A 275 13.57 -2.41 -0.02
N PRO A 276 13.80 -3.09 1.12
CA PRO A 276 14.63 -4.28 1.16
C PRO A 276 13.92 -5.47 0.53
N ALA A 277 14.62 -6.24 -0.31
CA ALA A 277 14.12 -7.53 -0.80
C ALA A 277 13.96 -8.52 0.36
N PRO A 278 12.97 -9.43 0.31
CA PRO A 278 12.92 -10.58 1.22
C PRO A 278 14.18 -11.44 1.11
N ARG A 279 14.53 -12.16 2.17
CA ARG A 279 15.67 -13.09 2.11
C ARG A 279 15.23 -14.43 1.53
N GLU A 280 16.09 -15.00 0.71
CA GLU A 280 15.93 -16.37 0.23
C GLU A 280 15.81 -17.35 1.41
N GLY A 281 14.93 -18.34 1.27
CA GLY A 281 14.70 -19.36 2.30
C GLY A 281 13.97 -18.89 3.56
N THR A 282 13.47 -17.64 3.61
CA THR A 282 12.68 -17.11 4.73
C THR A 282 11.27 -16.71 4.30
N PRO A 283 10.30 -16.57 5.23
CA PRO A 283 9.00 -15.97 4.91
C PRO A 283 9.15 -14.60 4.23
N VAL A 284 8.33 -14.32 3.21
CA VAL A 284 8.39 -13.06 2.47
C VAL A 284 8.00 -11.86 3.34
N GLY A 285 7.02 -12.07 4.22
CA GLY A 285 6.58 -11.08 5.20
C GLY A 285 7.03 -11.39 6.62
N VAL A 286 6.72 -10.46 7.52
CA VAL A 286 7.04 -10.55 8.94
C VAL A 286 5.75 -10.58 9.76
N SER A 287 5.54 -11.68 10.50
CA SER A 287 4.46 -11.83 11.47
C SER A 287 4.96 -12.11 12.90
N ARG A 288 6.25 -12.44 13.06
CA ARG A 288 6.89 -12.71 14.36
C ARG A 288 8.05 -11.76 14.62
N LEU A 289 8.37 -11.55 15.90
CA LEU A 289 9.43 -10.62 16.30
C LEU A 289 10.82 -11.06 15.83
N GLU A 290 11.10 -12.36 15.81
CA GLU A 290 12.38 -12.95 15.39
C GLU A 290 12.67 -12.71 13.90
N GLU A 291 11.62 -12.50 13.10
CA GLU A 291 11.73 -12.22 11.66
C GLU A 291 12.09 -10.74 11.40
N MET A 292 11.86 -9.85 12.37
CA MET A 292 12.39 -8.49 12.32
C MET A 292 13.91 -8.51 12.42
N SER A 293 14.59 -7.62 11.69
CA SER A 293 16.05 -7.55 11.78
C SER A 293 16.50 -7.02 13.14
N TRP A 294 17.72 -7.36 13.59
CA TRP A 294 18.31 -6.73 14.78
C TRP A 294 18.33 -5.19 14.71
N ARG A 295 18.43 -4.64 13.49
CA ARG A 295 18.33 -3.19 13.22
C ARG A 295 16.91 -2.67 13.48
N ASP A 296 15.88 -3.44 13.13
CA ASP A 296 14.50 -3.09 13.44
C ASP A 296 14.27 -3.04 14.95
N LEU A 297 14.80 -4.02 15.70
CA LEU A 297 14.74 -4.05 17.16
C LEU A 297 15.48 -2.86 17.80
N LEU A 298 16.64 -2.49 17.27
CA LEU A 298 17.35 -1.28 17.68
C LEU A 298 16.53 0.00 17.41
N HIS A 299 15.85 0.08 16.25
CA HIS A 299 14.98 1.21 15.94
C HIS A 299 13.79 1.33 16.90
N PHE A 300 13.27 0.22 17.43
CA PHE A 300 12.22 0.24 18.46
C PHE A 300 12.72 0.95 19.73
N ASP A 301 13.92 0.59 20.19
CA ASP A 301 14.56 1.16 21.37
C ASP A 301 15.05 2.60 21.19
N ALA A 302 15.42 2.98 19.96
CA ALA A 302 15.85 4.33 19.64
C ALA A 302 14.72 5.37 19.74
N CYS A 303 13.45 4.93 19.75
CA CYS A 303 12.31 5.82 19.81
C CYS A 303 12.34 6.69 21.08
N THR A 304 12.42 8.01 20.89
CA THR A 304 12.48 9.01 21.96
C THR A 304 11.11 9.43 22.50
N LYS A 305 10.03 8.87 21.93
CA LYS A 305 8.63 9.24 22.21
C LYS A 305 8.29 10.71 21.86
N CYS A 306 9.06 11.35 20.98
CA CYS A 306 8.89 12.78 20.69
C CYS A 306 7.63 13.15 19.89
N GLY A 307 6.98 12.19 19.21
CA GLY A 307 5.73 12.42 18.47
C GLY A 307 5.82 13.25 17.19
N ARG A 308 7.02 13.59 16.70
CA ARG A 308 7.17 14.27 15.40
C ARG A 308 6.61 13.44 14.23
N CYS A 309 6.84 12.14 14.24
CA CYS A 309 6.29 11.23 13.23
C CYS A 309 4.77 11.04 13.36
N HIS A 310 4.19 11.31 14.54
CA HIS A 310 2.75 11.30 14.77
C HIS A 310 2.09 12.49 14.07
N GLU A 311 2.57 13.71 14.32
CA GLU A 311 2.05 14.94 13.69
C GLU A 311 2.27 14.98 12.18
N ALA A 312 3.41 14.47 11.71
CA ALA A 312 3.72 14.48 10.28
C ALA A 312 2.95 13.44 9.46
N CYS A 313 2.25 12.50 10.10
CA CYS A 313 1.59 11.38 9.41
C CYS A 313 0.29 11.85 8.73
N PRO A 314 0.18 11.78 7.39
CA PRO A 314 -1.03 12.23 6.70
C PRO A 314 -2.26 11.37 7.02
N ALA A 315 -2.06 10.06 7.18
CA ALA A 315 -3.13 9.16 7.58
C ALA A 315 -3.69 9.55 8.96
N ARG A 316 -2.82 9.86 9.92
CA ARG A 316 -3.26 10.26 11.27
C ARG A 316 -4.07 11.55 11.22
N VAL A 317 -3.51 12.58 10.61
CA VAL A 317 -4.12 13.92 10.58
C VAL A 317 -5.50 13.88 9.92
N SER A 318 -5.70 12.98 8.95
CA SER A 318 -6.98 12.81 8.26
C SER A 318 -7.92 11.79 8.93
N GLY A 319 -7.62 11.34 10.15
CA GLY A 319 -8.53 10.50 10.96
C GLY A 319 -8.36 8.98 10.82
N TYR A 320 -7.41 8.49 10.01
CA TYR A 320 -7.16 7.04 9.88
C TYR A 320 -6.51 6.45 11.13
N PRO A 321 -6.69 5.13 11.39
CA PRO A 321 -6.23 4.48 12.61
C PRO A 321 -4.71 4.17 12.60
N LEU A 322 -3.86 5.15 12.30
CA LEU A 322 -2.40 4.99 12.24
C LEU A 322 -1.66 6.13 12.93
N SER A 323 -0.82 5.78 13.89
CA SER A 323 0.21 6.65 14.46
C SER A 323 1.56 5.96 14.33
N PRO A 324 2.51 6.52 13.54
CA PRO A 324 3.85 5.93 13.43
C PRO A 324 4.59 5.88 14.77
N ARG A 325 4.38 6.87 15.65
CA ARG A 325 4.95 6.87 17.02
C ARG A 325 4.44 5.66 17.79
N ASP A 326 3.12 5.51 17.87
CA ASP A 326 2.51 4.51 18.74
C ASP A 326 2.73 3.10 18.19
N LEU A 327 2.74 2.92 16.86
CA LEU A 327 3.14 1.66 16.22
C LEU A 327 4.54 1.22 16.68
N ILE A 328 5.53 2.12 16.70
CA ILE A 328 6.88 1.77 17.15
C ILE A 328 6.93 1.51 18.65
N LEU A 329 6.13 2.23 19.44
CA LEU A 329 6.06 2.01 20.89
C LEU A 329 5.39 0.68 21.24
N ASP A 330 4.34 0.29 20.52
CA ASP A 330 3.67 -1.00 20.70
C ASP A 330 4.62 -2.15 20.34
N LEU A 331 5.34 -2.04 19.22
CA LEU A 331 6.37 -3.01 18.84
C LEU A 331 7.52 -3.07 19.85
N ARG A 332 7.94 -1.91 20.39
CA ARG A 332 8.95 -1.85 21.46
C ARG A 332 8.47 -2.57 22.71
N LEU A 333 7.24 -2.29 23.16
CA LEU A 333 6.67 -2.92 24.35
C LEU A 333 6.57 -4.43 24.17
N TYR A 334 6.05 -4.88 23.02
CA TYR A 334 5.98 -6.29 22.70
C TYR A 334 7.36 -6.96 22.74
N ALA A 335 8.39 -6.31 22.20
CA ALA A 335 9.77 -6.77 22.26
C ALA A 335 10.41 -6.72 23.67
N GLU A 336 9.87 -5.93 24.61
CA GLU A 336 10.33 -5.85 26.00
C GLU A 336 9.66 -6.92 26.87
N SER A 337 8.34 -7.13 26.73
CA SER A 337 7.56 -7.96 27.64
C SER A 337 7.29 -9.38 27.15
N GLY A 338 7.46 -9.67 25.85
CA GLY A 338 7.16 -11.00 25.29
C GLY A 338 5.74 -11.46 25.60
N LEU A 339 4.75 -10.57 25.46
CA LEU A 339 3.35 -10.88 25.80
C LEU A 339 2.91 -12.15 25.07
N PRO A 340 2.28 -13.12 25.76
CA PRO A 340 1.82 -14.34 25.10
C PRO A 340 0.71 -14.01 24.09
N GLY A 341 0.92 -14.42 22.85
CA GLY A 341 -0.10 -14.51 21.82
C GLY A 341 -0.33 -15.98 21.46
N THR A 342 -1.57 -16.43 21.44
CA THR A 342 -1.94 -17.76 20.94
C THR A 342 -2.17 -17.65 19.43
N ALA A 343 -1.41 -18.41 18.64
CA ALA A 343 -1.36 -18.49 17.17
C ALA A 343 -0.29 -17.59 16.48
N GLY A 344 0.28 -18.08 15.37
CA GLY A 344 1.47 -17.56 14.68
C GLY A 344 1.37 -16.19 13.99
N ARG A 345 0.61 -15.24 14.56
CA ARG A 345 0.37 -13.88 14.05
C ARG A 345 0.70 -12.77 15.05
N GLU A 346 1.55 -13.06 16.02
CA GLU A 346 1.74 -12.27 17.24
C GLU A 346 2.02 -10.76 17.02
N LEU A 347 2.77 -10.37 15.98
CA LEU A 347 2.99 -8.94 15.69
C LEU A 347 1.77 -8.22 15.13
N LEU A 348 0.90 -8.95 14.43
CA LEU A 348 -0.30 -8.41 13.79
C LEU A 348 -1.48 -8.30 14.77
N ASP A 349 -1.39 -9.01 15.91
CA ASP A 349 -2.26 -8.79 17.06
C ASP A 349 -1.87 -7.50 17.81
N VAL A 350 -0.59 -7.12 17.78
CA VAL A 350 -0.07 -5.88 18.37
C VAL A 350 -0.33 -4.67 17.45
N VAL A 351 -0.09 -4.84 16.14
CA VAL A 351 -0.30 -3.81 15.13
C VAL A 351 -1.37 -4.28 14.15
N THR A 352 -2.58 -3.75 14.32
CA THR A 352 -3.75 -4.21 13.57
C THR A 352 -3.58 -4.05 12.05
N PRO A 353 -4.16 -4.97 11.23
CA PRO A 353 -4.17 -4.84 9.78
C PRO A 353 -4.71 -3.49 9.30
N GLN A 354 -5.72 -2.94 9.97
CA GLN A 354 -6.30 -1.63 9.67
C GLN A 354 -5.26 -0.49 9.77
N ALA A 355 -4.42 -0.50 10.81
CA ALA A 355 -3.34 0.46 10.97
C ALA A 355 -2.27 0.29 9.88
N LEU A 356 -1.95 -0.95 9.51
CA LEU A 356 -1.01 -1.24 8.42
C LEU A 356 -1.55 -0.73 7.09
N TRP A 357 -2.82 -0.99 6.75
CA TRP A 357 -3.46 -0.57 5.50
C TRP A 357 -3.75 0.94 5.44
N ALA A 358 -3.85 1.64 6.57
CA ALA A 358 -3.95 3.10 6.60
C ALA A 358 -2.69 3.81 6.05
N CYS A 359 -1.51 3.17 6.15
CA CYS A 359 -0.25 3.77 5.70
C CYS A 359 -0.24 4.05 4.18
N ARG A 360 0.13 5.28 3.79
CA ARG A 360 0.28 5.67 2.36
C ARG A 360 1.68 5.46 1.80
N THR A 361 2.56 4.84 2.60
CA THR A 361 4.00 4.65 2.34
C THR A 361 4.75 5.91 1.91
N CYS A 362 4.25 7.12 2.22
CA CYS A 362 4.80 8.38 1.71
C CYS A 362 6.13 8.81 2.34
N GLY A 363 6.58 8.17 3.43
CA GLY A 363 7.86 8.46 4.08
C GLY A 363 7.91 9.69 5.00
N ALA A 364 6.82 10.44 5.19
CA ALA A 364 6.83 11.67 6.01
C ALA A 364 7.33 11.42 7.45
N CYS A 365 6.92 10.30 8.04
CA CYS A 365 7.33 9.87 9.38
C CYS A 365 8.82 9.50 9.48
N ALA A 366 9.40 8.90 8.45
CA ALA A 366 10.82 8.58 8.39
C ALA A 366 11.66 9.85 8.18
N GLU A 367 11.20 10.76 7.31
CA GLU A 367 11.89 12.01 7.02
C GLU A 367 11.99 12.94 8.24
N ILE A 368 10.93 13.02 9.06
CA ILE A 368 10.94 13.89 10.24
C ILE A 368 11.57 13.25 11.49
N CYS A 369 11.91 11.96 11.44
CA CYS A 369 12.39 11.23 12.60
C CYS A 369 13.82 11.68 12.99
N PRO A 370 14.04 12.25 14.19
CA PRO A 370 15.35 12.78 14.56
C PRO A 370 16.40 11.67 14.80
N VAL A 371 15.94 10.44 15.02
CA VAL A 371 16.76 9.26 15.37
C VAL A 371 16.78 8.19 14.27
N GLY A 372 16.27 8.51 13.07
CA GLY A 372 16.43 7.68 11.88
C GLY A 372 15.55 6.43 11.78
N ILE A 373 14.41 6.37 12.47
CA ILE A 373 13.53 5.19 12.43
C ILE A 373 12.82 5.06 11.07
N GLU A 374 13.00 3.89 10.46
CA GLU A 374 12.44 3.49 9.17
C GLU A 374 11.02 2.90 9.31
N HIS A 375 10.04 3.74 9.64
CA HIS A 375 8.66 3.29 9.92
C HIS A 375 7.99 2.59 8.73
N PRO A 376 8.00 3.15 7.50
CA PRO A 376 7.30 2.54 6.36
C PRO A 376 7.84 1.16 6.00
N VAL A 377 9.15 0.95 6.14
CA VAL A 377 9.80 -0.35 5.84
C VAL A 377 9.21 -1.47 6.72
N LYS A 378 9.05 -1.23 8.02
CA LYS A 378 8.45 -2.19 8.96
C LYS A 378 6.99 -2.48 8.62
N ILE A 379 6.23 -1.45 8.24
CA ILE A 379 4.84 -1.61 7.81
C ILE A 379 4.77 -2.48 6.56
N VAL A 380 5.60 -2.22 5.54
CA VAL A 380 5.60 -3.02 4.30
C VAL A 380 6.02 -4.47 4.58
N LYS A 381 7.00 -4.71 5.47
CA LYS A 381 7.35 -6.08 5.90
C LYS A 381 6.17 -6.83 6.51
N MET A 382 5.37 -6.17 7.35
CA MET A 382 4.16 -6.78 7.92
C MET A 382 3.04 -6.93 6.89
N ARG A 383 2.87 -5.97 5.98
CA ARG A 383 1.91 -6.09 4.86
C ARG A 383 2.22 -7.25 3.93
N ARG A 384 3.50 -7.55 3.68
CA ARG A 384 3.91 -8.75 2.93
C ARG A 384 3.32 -10.03 3.55
N ALA A 385 3.24 -10.13 4.89
CA ALA A 385 2.64 -11.28 5.54
C ALA A 385 1.13 -11.32 5.31
N LEU A 386 0.45 -10.17 5.44
CA LEU A 386 -0.98 -10.04 5.12
C LEU A 386 -1.29 -10.43 3.66
N VAL A 387 -0.45 -9.99 2.72
CA VAL A 387 -0.60 -10.33 1.30
C VAL A 387 -0.46 -11.83 1.05
N GLU A 388 0.54 -12.47 1.67
CA GLU A 388 0.73 -13.93 1.59
C GLU A 388 -0.42 -14.72 2.23
N TRP A 389 -1.15 -14.13 3.18
CA TRP A 389 -2.37 -14.73 3.75
C TRP A 389 -3.66 -14.34 3.02
N GLY A 390 -3.57 -13.54 1.95
CA GLY A 390 -4.73 -13.04 1.23
C GLY A 390 -5.54 -11.96 1.98
N GLU A 391 -5.02 -11.43 3.10
CA GLU A 391 -5.69 -10.45 3.95
C GLU A 391 -5.50 -9.02 3.47
N MET A 392 -6.34 -8.65 2.52
CA MET A 392 -6.38 -7.31 1.94
C MET A 392 -7.79 -6.96 1.49
N ASP A 393 -7.99 -5.69 1.16
CA ASP A 393 -9.25 -5.22 0.58
C ASP A 393 -9.58 -6.00 -0.72
N PRO A 394 -10.83 -6.43 -0.93
CA PRO A 394 -11.22 -7.18 -2.12
C PRO A 394 -10.94 -6.47 -3.45
N ILE A 395 -11.09 -5.14 -3.51
CA ILE A 395 -10.79 -4.36 -4.72
C ILE A 395 -9.29 -4.37 -4.97
N LEU A 396 -8.48 -4.19 -3.93
CA LEU A 396 -7.03 -4.28 -4.04
C LEU A 396 -6.60 -5.67 -4.55
N ARG A 397 -7.20 -6.74 -4.03
CA ARG A 397 -6.95 -8.10 -4.51
C ARG A 397 -7.24 -8.24 -5.99
N GLY A 398 -8.43 -7.83 -6.44
CA GLY A 398 -8.82 -7.87 -7.85
C GLY A 398 -7.89 -7.05 -8.75
N VAL A 399 -7.39 -5.91 -8.27
CA VAL A 399 -6.38 -5.12 -8.99
C VAL A 399 -5.05 -5.87 -9.12
N LEU A 400 -4.55 -6.52 -8.05
CA LEU A 400 -3.33 -7.31 -8.13
C LEU A 400 -3.46 -8.50 -9.09
N GLU A 401 -4.62 -9.17 -9.09
CA GLU A 401 -4.95 -10.24 -10.05
C GLU A 401 -4.98 -9.71 -11.48
N THR A 402 -5.64 -8.57 -11.69
CA THR A 402 -5.68 -7.90 -13.00
C THR A 402 -4.28 -7.56 -13.50
N ILE A 403 -3.43 -6.98 -12.65
CA ILE A 403 -2.05 -6.66 -13.01
C ILE A 403 -1.23 -7.91 -13.29
N ALA A 404 -1.43 -8.99 -12.53
CA ALA A 404 -0.77 -10.27 -12.79
C ALA A 404 -1.16 -10.86 -14.15
N ASN A 405 -2.43 -10.71 -14.55
CA ASN A 405 -2.96 -11.26 -15.80
C ASN A 405 -2.58 -10.41 -17.02
N VAL A 406 -2.83 -9.10 -17.00
CA VAL A 406 -2.69 -8.22 -18.18
C VAL A 406 -1.49 -7.26 -18.10
N GLY A 407 -0.80 -7.20 -16.96
CA GLY A 407 0.40 -6.36 -16.78
C GLY A 407 0.13 -4.87 -16.55
N ASN A 408 -1.11 -4.45 -16.33
CA ASN A 408 -1.47 -3.06 -16.02
C ASN A 408 -2.67 -2.96 -15.07
N SER A 409 -2.78 -1.84 -14.36
CA SER A 409 -3.80 -1.63 -13.31
C SER A 409 -5.19 -1.25 -13.82
N PHE A 410 -5.38 -1.10 -15.13
CA PHE A 410 -6.65 -0.70 -15.75
C PHE A 410 -7.39 -1.88 -16.40
N GLY A 411 -6.80 -3.08 -16.42
CA GLY A 411 -7.41 -4.25 -17.05
C GLY A 411 -7.41 -4.21 -18.59
N GLU A 412 -6.73 -3.24 -19.19
CA GLU A 412 -6.74 -3.06 -20.64
C GLU A 412 -5.78 -4.02 -21.35
N PRO A 413 -6.09 -4.48 -22.58
CA PRO A 413 -5.16 -5.29 -23.37
C PRO A 413 -3.82 -4.57 -23.62
N ALA A 414 -2.69 -5.29 -23.58
CA ALA A 414 -1.34 -4.73 -23.74
C ALA A 414 -1.18 -3.87 -25.01
N ARG A 415 -1.79 -4.31 -26.13
CA ARG A 415 -1.82 -3.57 -27.42
C ARG A 415 -2.40 -2.16 -27.34
N LYS A 416 -3.21 -1.86 -26.32
CA LYS A 416 -3.81 -0.52 -26.14
C LYS A 416 -2.89 0.48 -25.41
N ARG A 417 -1.76 0.05 -24.83
CA ARG A 417 -0.89 0.94 -24.03
C ARG A 417 -0.43 2.20 -24.79
N GLY A 418 -0.09 2.05 -26.06
CA GLY A 418 0.30 3.18 -26.92
C GLY A 418 -0.84 3.78 -27.75
N SER A 419 -2.11 3.43 -27.51
CA SER A 419 -3.23 3.87 -28.36
C SER A 419 -3.38 5.39 -28.43
N TRP A 420 -3.07 6.11 -27.34
CA TRP A 420 -3.11 7.56 -27.25
C TRP A 420 -2.15 8.27 -28.22
N THR A 421 -1.13 7.58 -28.75
CA THR A 421 -0.21 8.16 -29.73
C THR A 421 -0.84 8.34 -31.10
N ARG A 422 -1.94 7.63 -31.40
CA ARG A 422 -2.67 7.73 -32.68
C ARG A 422 -3.31 9.10 -32.91
N GLU A 423 -3.55 9.84 -31.83
CA GLU A 423 -4.08 11.20 -31.88
C GLU A 423 -3.00 12.27 -32.08
N LEU A 424 -1.71 11.88 -32.11
CA LEU A 424 -0.62 12.81 -32.35
C LEU A 424 -0.47 13.10 -33.86
N PRO A 425 -0.02 14.32 -34.24
CA PRO A 425 0.22 14.66 -35.63
C PRO A 425 1.50 14.03 -36.21
N PHE A 426 2.19 13.19 -35.45
CA PHE A 426 3.41 12.48 -35.84
C PHE A 426 3.42 11.09 -35.22
N GLN A 427 4.15 10.17 -35.83
CA GLN A 427 4.33 8.82 -35.30
C GLN A 427 5.43 8.81 -34.24
N VAL A 428 5.13 8.22 -33.08
CA VAL A 428 6.13 7.98 -32.03
C VAL A 428 6.86 6.67 -32.35
N LYS A 429 8.19 6.67 -32.28
CA LYS A 429 9.02 5.50 -32.59
C LYS A 429 8.75 4.33 -31.65
N ASP A 430 8.90 3.11 -32.17
CA ASP A 430 8.90 1.89 -31.36
C ASP A 430 10.33 1.52 -30.98
N ALA A 431 10.68 1.80 -29.71
CA ALA A 431 12.03 1.60 -29.18
C ALA A 431 12.44 0.13 -29.09
N ARG A 432 11.52 -0.81 -29.32
CA ARG A 432 11.82 -2.25 -29.42
C ARG A 432 12.50 -2.62 -30.74
N HIS A 433 12.28 -1.81 -31.78
CA HIS A 433 12.74 -2.09 -33.14
C HIS A 433 13.71 -1.04 -33.66
N GLU A 434 13.58 0.21 -33.19
CA GLU A 434 14.38 1.34 -33.66
C GLU A 434 15.17 1.97 -32.51
N PRO A 435 16.43 2.40 -32.74
CA PRO A 435 17.19 3.14 -31.74
C PRO A 435 16.62 4.54 -31.53
N VAL A 436 16.68 5.03 -30.28
CA VAL A 436 16.18 6.35 -29.87
C VAL A 436 17.15 7.04 -28.93
N GLU A 437 17.20 8.38 -28.91
CA GLU A 437 17.97 9.11 -27.88
C GLU A 437 17.35 8.87 -26.49
N ALA A 438 16.04 9.08 -26.37
CA ALA A 438 15.31 8.97 -25.11
C ALA A 438 14.22 7.89 -25.19
N LEU A 439 14.35 6.82 -24.39
CA LEU A 439 13.26 5.86 -24.20
C LEU A 439 12.30 6.41 -23.14
N TRP A 440 11.04 6.64 -23.51
CA TRP A 440 10.03 7.08 -22.56
C TRP A 440 9.28 5.88 -21.96
N PHE A 441 9.56 5.62 -20.67
CA PHE A 441 8.76 4.71 -19.85
C PHE A 441 7.50 5.46 -19.37
N VAL A 442 6.35 5.10 -19.92
CA VAL A 442 5.11 5.89 -19.82
C VAL A 442 4.43 5.66 -18.47
N GLY A 443 4.26 4.40 -18.09
CA GLY A 443 3.51 3.99 -16.91
C GLY A 443 2.00 3.94 -17.13
N ASP A 444 1.28 3.30 -16.20
CA ASP A 444 -0.12 2.92 -16.41
C ASP A 444 -1.07 4.12 -16.48
N PHE A 445 -1.03 5.03 -15.51
CA PHE A 445 -1.92 6.20 -15.50
C PHE A 445 -1.71 7.06 -16.75
N ALA A 446 -0.46 7.37 -17.09
CA ALA A 446 -0.15 8.14 -18.28
C ALA A 446 -0.54 7.44 -19.60
N SER A 447 -0.69 6.10 -19.59
CA SER A 447 -1.11 5.32 -20.76
C SER A 447 -2.61 5.13 -20.88
N PHE A 448 -3.34 5.00 -19.76
CA PHE A 448 -4.73 4.52 -19.75
C PHE A 448 -5.74 5.49 -19.08
N ASP A 449 -5.32 6.34 -18.15
CA ASP A 449 -6.23 7.31 -17.52
C ASP A 449 -6.53 8.46 -18.51
N PRO A 450 -7.80 8.74 -18.86
CA PRO A 450 -8.14 9.75 -19.87
C PRO A 450 -7.61 11.16 -19.58
N ARG A 451 -7.61 11.57 -18.30
CA ARG A 451 -7.07 12.88 -17.89
C ARG A 451 -5.56 12.95 -18.09
N SER A 452 -4.86 11.89 -17.73
CA SER A 452 -3.41 11.75 -17.87
C SER A 452 -2.96 11.55 -19.32
N GLN A 453 -3.75 10.88 -20.17
CA GLN A 453 -3.46 10.78 -21.60
C GLN A 453 -3.41 12.16 -22.29
N GLY A 454 -4.23 13.12 -21.85
CA GLY A 454 -4.15 14.50 -22.32
C GLY A 454 -2.79 15.14 -22.01
N VAL A 455 -2.26 14.88 -20.81
CA VAL A 455 -0.91 15.31 -20.41
C VAL A 455 0.16 14.56 -21.23
N SER A 456 0.04 13.24 -21.42
CA SER A 456 0.98 12.46 -22.23
C SER A 456 1.07 12.97 -23.67
N ARG A 457 -0.06 13.25 -24.32
CA ARG A 457 -0.07 13.87 -25.66
C ARG A 457 0.57 15.26 -25.66
N THR A 458 0.38 16.03 -24.59
CA THR A 458 0.99 17.36 -24.43
C THR A 458 2.51 17.26 -24.31
N VAL A 459 3.02 16.36 -23.44
CA VAL A 459 4.46 16.10 -23.28
C VAL A 459 5.08 15.60 -24.58
N ALA A 460 4.43 14.67 -25.29
CA ALA A 460 4.90 14.16 -26.58
C ALA A 460 5.09 15.30 -27.60
N ARG A 461 4.11 16.22 -27.69
CA ARG A 461 4.19 17.38 -28.61
C ARG A 461 5.25 18.40 -28.17
N ILE A 462 5.49 18.56 -26.87
CA ILE A 462 6.59 19.40 -26.36
C ILE A 462 7.93 18.79 -26.76
N PHE A 463 8.12 17.48 -26.56
CA PHE A 463 9.35 16.77 -26.98
C PHE A 463 9.58 16.85 -28.49
N ALA A 464 8.55 16.62 -29.30
CA ALA A 464 8.65 16.77 -30.76
C ALA A 464 9.01 18.21 -31.16
N LYS A 465 8.41 19.23 -30.54
CA LYS A 465 8.73 20.64 -30.80
C LYS A 465 10.14 21.03 -30.35
N ALA A 466 10.65 20.41 -29.29
CA ALA A 466 12.04 20.53 -28.86
C ALA A 466 13.00 19.75 -29.78
N GLY A 467 12.51 18.90 -30.68
CA GLY A 467 13.32 18.03 -31.52
C GLY A 467 14.02 16.92 -30.73
N LEU A 468 13.42 16.41 -29.64
CA LEU A 468 13.91 15.24 -28.92
C LEU A 468 13.58 13.97 -29.70
N ASP A 469 14.57 13.12 -29.93
CA ASP A 469 14.36 11.81 -30.56
C ASP A 469 13.93 10.79 -29.49
N PHE A 470 12.62 10.53 -29.38
CA PHE A 470 12.07 9.65 -28.36
C PHE A 470 11.21 8.52 -28.92
N GLY A 471 11.13 7.42 -28.17
CA GLY A 471 10.27 6.28 -28.49
C GLY A 471 9.72 5.58 -27.26
N LEU A 472 8.75 4.70 -27.48
CA LEU A 472 8.06 3.93 -26.44
C LEU A 472 8.36 2.43 -26.58
N LEU A 473 8.14 1.69 -25.50
CA LEU A 473 8.12 0.22 -25.53
C LEU A 473 6.76 -0.37 -25.99
N TYR A 474 5.73 0.46 -26.17
CA TYR A 474 4.37 0.02 -26.55
C TYR A 474 3.89 -1.17 -25.69
N ASP A 475 3.38 -2.23 -26.30
CA ASP A 475 2.90 -3.45 -25.64
C ASP A 475 4.02 -4.27 -24.96
N GLY A 476 5.29 -3.89 -25.16
CA GLY A 476 6.42 -4.41 -24.36
C GLY A 476 6.44 -3.90 -22.92
N GLU A 477 5.89 -2.71 -22.63
CA GLU A 477 5.87 -2.16 -21.27
C GLU A 477 4.77 -2.79 -20.39
N ARG A 478 5.12 -3.14 -19.16
CA ARG A 478 4.19 -3.48 -18.07
C ARG A 478 4.29 -2.46 -16.94
N ASN A 479 3.36 -2.52 -15.99
CA ASN A 479 3.37 -1.71 -14.78
C ASN A 479 4.78 -1.69 -14.12
N ALA A 480 5.25 -0.52 -13.69
CA ALA A 480 6.59 -0.36 -13.13
C ALA A 480 6.85 -1.22 -11.88
N GLY A 481 5.80 -1.65 -11.17
CA GLY A 481 5.86 -2.43 -9.94
C GLY A 481 5.95 -1.60 -8.67
N ASN A 482 5.97 -0.25 -8.76
CA ASN A 482 6.17 0.62 -7.60
C ASN A 482 5.15 0.31 -6.50
N ASP A 483 3.85 0.54 -6.75
CA ASP A 483 2.80 0.36 -5.75
C ASP A 483 2.65 -1.09 -5.30
N ILE A 484 2.89 -2.04 -6.20
CA ILE A 484 2.78 -3.48 -5.96
C ILE A 484 3.75 -3.88 -4.85
N ARG A 485 5.01 -3.41 -4.94
CA ARG A 485 6.00 -3.63 -3.89
C ARG A 485 5.64 -2.96 -2.55
N ARG A 486 5.01 -1.77 -2.57
CA ARG A 486 4.60 -1.03 -1.35
C ARG A 486 3.31 -1.58 -0.73
N VAL A 487 2.48 -2.27 -1.50
CA VAL A 487 1.37 -3.09 -1.01
C VAL A 487 1.90 -4.31 -0.28
N GLY A 488 3.00 -4.90 -0.78
CA GLY A 488 3.65 -6.06 -0.17
C GLY A 488 3.57 -7.32 -1.04
N GLU A 489 3.15 -7.23 -2.30
CA GLU A 489 3.27 -8.34 -3.25
C GLU A 489 4.67 -8.28 -3.90
N GLU A 490 5.64 -9.00 -3.31
CA GLU A 490 7.01 -9.02 -3.84
C GLU A 490 7.17 -9.86 -5.11
N GLY A 491 6.48 -11.00 -5.23
CA GLY A 491 6.61 -11.89 -6.38
C GLY A 491 6.07 -11.28 -7.67
N LEU A 492 4.99 -10.49 -7.58
CA LEU A 492 4.42 -9.73 -8.69
C LEU A 492 5.33 -8.56 -9.05
N TYR A 493 5.88 -7.87 -8.06
CA TYR A 493 6.89 -6.84 -8.28
C TYR A 493 8.10 -7.39 -9.06
N GLU A 494 8.65 -8.53 -8.65
CA GLU A 494 9.76 -9.19 -9.34
C GLU A 494 9.42 -9.57 -10.78
N THR A 495 8.21 -10.07 -11.00
CA THR A 495 7.76 -10.50 -12.34
C THR A 495 7.63 -9.30 -13.29
N LEU A 496 6.99 -8.22 -12.84
CA LEU A 496 6.83 -6.99 -13.61
C LEU A 496 8.17 -6.30 -13.88
N SER A 497 8.98 -6.14 -12.83
CA SER A 497 10.26 -5.45 -12.91
C SER A 497 11.28 -6.23 -13.74
N GLY A 498 11.32 -7.56 -13.60
CA GLY A 498 12.16 -8.43 -14.41
C GLY A 498 11.79 -8.39 -15.89
N HIS A 499 10.49 -8.40 -16.23
CA HIS A 499 10.01 -8.24 -17.60
C HIS A 499 10.45 -6.90 -18.19
N ASN A 500 10.17 -5.80 -17.51
CA ASN A 500 10.51 -4.46 -17.99
C ASN A 500 12.04 -4.27 -18.08
N ALA A 501 12.80 -4.78 -17.11
CA ALA A 501 14.27 -4.76 -17.17
C ALA A 501 14.79 -5.50 -18.39
N GLY A 502 14.20 -6.65 -18.74
CA GLY A 502 14.52 -7.39 -19.96
C GLY A 502 14.22 -6.60 -21.23
N GLN A 503 13.07 -5.92 -21.30
CA GLN A 503 12.73 -5.04 -22.43
C GLN A 503 13.72 -3.87 -22.58
N LEU A 504 14.08 -3.23 -21.47
CA LEU A 504 15.08 -2.15 -21.45
C LEU A 504 16.47 -2.64 -21.88
N GLN A 505 16.86 -3.88 -21.57
CA GLN A 505 18.15 -4.44 -22.00
C GLN A 505 18.18 -4.78 -23.50
N GLN A 506 17.02 -5.07 -24.10
CA GLN A 506 16.90 -5.39 -25.53
C GLN A 506 16.82 -4.13 -26.41
N ALA A 507 16.24 -3.04 -25.89
CA ALA A 507 16.13 -1.77 -26.60
C ALA A 507 17.48 -1.02 -26.67
N LYS A 508 17.64 -0.16 -27.69
CA LYS A 508 18.83 0.68 -27.88
C LYS A 508 18.49 2.15 -27.62
N PHE A 509 19.02 2.72 -26.53
CA PHE A 509 18.79 4.11 -26.15
C PHE A 509 19.94 4.70 -25.34
N ASP A 510 20.02 6.03 -25.26
CA ASP A 510 21.04 6.73 -24.47
C ASP A 510 20.60 6.92 -23.01
N TRP A 511 19.34 7.29 -22.79
CA TRP A 511 18.76 7.50 -21.47
C TRP A 511 17.24 7.27 -21.45
N VAL A 512 16.68 7.14 -20.24
CA VAL A 512 15.25 6.92 -20.01
C VAL A 512 14.58 8.18 -19.48
N VAL A 513 13.41 8.53 -20.01
CA VAL A 513 12.52 9.57 -19.47
C VAL A 513 11.25 8.95 -18.92
N THR A 514 10.67 9.56 -17.88
CA THR A 514 9.32 9.22 -17.42
C THR A 514 8.58 10.45 -16.90
N THR A 515 7.25 10.42 -17.04
CA THR A 515 6.33 11.43 -16.53
C THR A 515 5.74 11.06 -15.16
N ASP A 516 5.99 9.84 -14.67
CA ASP A 516 5.50 9.39 -13.38
C ASP A 516 6.63 9.27 -12.35
N PRO A 517 6.58 10.06 -11.25
CA PRO A 517 7.50 9.92 -10.13
C PRO A 517 7.59 8.52 -9.52
N HIS A 518 6.54 7.71 -9.60
CA HIS A 518 6.53 6.34 -9.06
C HIS A 518 7.40 5.42 -9.93
N SER A 519 7.19 5.45 -11.24
CA SER A 519 8.06 4.79 -12.22
C SER A 519 9.50 5.28 -12.11
N PHE A 520 9.70 6.60 -11.99
CA PHE A 520 11.03 7.20 -11.79
C PHE A 520 11.74 6.60 -10.58
N ASN A 521 11.03 6.51 -9.44
CA ASN A 521 11.59 5.97 -8.22
C ASN A 521 11.99 4.49 -8.36
N THR A 522 11.08 3.64 -8.85
CA THR A 522 11.33 2.20 -8.91
C THR A 522 12.39 1.84 -9.95
N ILE A 523 12.38 2.47 -11.13
CA ILE A 523 13.41 2.21 -12.14
C ILE A 523 14.78 2.71 -11.66
N ARG A 524 14.85 3.88 -11.01
CA ARG A 524 16.13 4.41 -10.51
C ARG A 524 16.72 3.60 -9.36
N ASN A 525 15.88 3.23 -8.40
CA ASN A 525 16.35 2.73 -7.10
C ASN A 525 16.25 1.21 -6.94
N GLU A 526 15.39 0.54 -7.70
CA GLU A 526 15.04 -0.87 -7.47
C GLU A 526 15.29 -1.78 -8.68
N TYR A 527 15.12 -1.29 -9.92
CA TYR A 527 15.48 -2.05 -11.13
C TYR A 527 16.96 -2.43 -11.25
N PRO A 528 17.93 -1.74 -10.61
CA PRO A 528 19.30 -2.23 -10.52
C PRO A 528 19.45 -3.63 -9.90
N GLU A 529 18.46 -4.10 -9.12
CA GLU A 529 18.40 -5.46 -8.57
C GLU A 529 18.20 -6.52 -9.69
N PHE A 530 17.63 -6.13 -10.84
CA PHE A 530 17.38 -6.98 -12.02
C PHE A 530 18.34 -6.68 -13.19
N GLY A 531 19.48 -6.02 -12.92
CA GLY A 531 20.49 -5.70 -13.94
C GLY A 531 20.21 -4.47 -14.79
N ALA A 532 19.02 -3.85 -14.70
CA ALA A 532 18.70 -2.62 -15.43
C ALA A 532 19.24 -1.37 -14.70
N ARG A 533 20.47 -0.98 -15.01
CA ARG A 533 21.12 0.25 -14.51
C ARG A 533 21.11 1.32 -15.60
N VAL A 534 20.00 2.05 -15.69
CA VAL A 534 19.79 3.07 -16.73
C VAL A 534 19.91 4.48 -16.17
N ALA A 535 20.45 5.41 -16.96
CA ALA A 535 20.34 6.83 -16.67
C ALA A 535 18.88 7.25 -16.88
N ILE A 536 18.15 7.53 -15.80
CA ILE A 536 16.74 7.91 -15.86
C ILE A 536 16.53 9.34 -15.38
N ARG A 537 15.63 10.07 -16.05
CA ARG A 537 15.24 11.44 -15.73
C ARG A 537 13.73 11.58 -15.65
N HIS A 538 13.25 12.38 -14.70
CA HIS A 538 11.86 12.82 -14.70
C HIS A 538 11.66 13.95 -15.71
N TYR A 539 10.50 13.99 -16.39
CA TYR A 539 10.24 14.97 -17.47
C TYR A 539 10.40 16.42 -17.00
N SER A 540 10.11 16.75 -15.73
CA SER A 540 10.31 18.10 -15.20
C SER A 540 11.77 18.58 -15.31
N ALA A 541 12.74 17.68 -15.12
CA ALA A 541 14.16 18.01 -15.28
C ALA A 541 14.53 18.15 -16.76
N VAL A 542 13.94 17.35 -17.64
CA VAL A 542 14.13 17.46 -19.08
C VAL A 542 13.59 18.79 -19.60
N LEU A 543 12.40 19.19 -19.15
CA LEU A 543 11.80 20.48 -19.51
C LEU A 543 12.61 21.66 -18.99
N ALA A 544 13.14 21.57 -17.75
CA ALA A 544 14.02 22.60 -17.19
C ALA A 544 15.24 22.82 -18.11
N ASP A 545 15.96 21.76 -18.44
CA ASP A 545 17.14 21.83 -19.32
C ASP A 545 16.79 22.36 -20.71
N MET A 546 15.66 21.94 -21.29
CA MET A 546 15.24 22.38 -22.62
C MET A 546 14.91 23.88 -22.65
N LEU A 547 14.30 24.41 -21.58
CA LEU A 547 14.03 25.85 -21.45
C LEU A 547 15.32 26.64 -21.19
N GLU A 548 16.20 26.15 -20.32
CA GLU A 548 17.46 26.81 -19.96
C GLU A 548 18.46 26.83 -21.13
N SER A 549 18.52 25.76 -21.93
CA SER A 549 19.36 25.68 -23.13
C SER A 549 18.80 26.47 -24.33
N GLY A 550 17.56 26.98 -24.24
CA GLY A 550 16.87 27.66 -25.34
C GLY A 550 16.35 26.74 -26.45
N ARG A 551 16.43 25.40 -26.25
CA ARG A 551 15.83 24.38 -27.15
C ARG A 551 14.29 24.49 -27.17
N LEU A 552 13.70 24.88 -26.04
CA LEU A 552 12.33 25.38 -25.94
C LEU A 552 12.34 26.88 -25.65
N LYS A 553 11.65 27.66 -26.48
CA LYS A 553 11.55 29.11 -26.31
C LYS A 553 10.16 29.49 -25.79
N VAL A 554 10.14 30.19 -24.67
CA VAL A 554 8.93 30.82 -24.14
C VAL A 554 8.53 31.95 -25.06
N LYS A 555 7.31 31.88 -25.60
CA LYS A 555 6.77 32.91 -26.48
C LYS A 555 5.94 33.93 -25.70
N ARG A 556 5.20 33.43 -24.72
CA ARG A 556 4.31 34.22 -23.88
C ARG A 556 4.51 33.84 -22.41
N PRO A 557 5.21 34.68 -21.63
CA PRO A 557 5.24 34.54 -20.18
C PRO A 557 3.81 34.52 -19.63
N LEU A 558 3.50 33.58 -18.72
CA LEU A 558 2.12 33.34 -18.31
C LEU A 558 1.57 34.39 -17.33
N GLY A 559 2.42 34.97 -16.47
CA GLY A 559 1.97 35.94 -15.45
C GLY A 559 1.00 35.36 -14.41
N LYS A 560 0.86 34.03 -14.34
CA LYS A 560 -0.03 33.33 -13.40
C LYS A 560 0.62 33.19 -12.03
N ARG A 561 -0.18 33.33 -10.98
CA ARG A 561 0.17 32.98 -9.60
C ARG A 561 -0.10 31.50 -9.40
N VAL A 562 0.93 30.73 -9.07
CA VAL A 562 0.85 29.27 -9.00
C VAL A 562 1.37 28.76 -7.67
N THR A 563 0.77 27.70 -7.16
CA THR A 563 1.37 26.90 -6.08
C THR A 563 1.78 25.54 -6.61
N LEU A 564 2.84 24.96 -6.05
CA LEU A 564 3.36 23.65 -6.45
C LEU A 564 3.12 22.60 -5.35
N HIS A 565 2.58 21.46 -5.75
CA HIS A 565 2.66 20.23 -4.96
C HIS A 565 3.97 19.51 -5.27
N ASP A 566 4.73 19.14 -4.24
CA ASP A 566 5.91 18.30 -4.39
C ASP A 566 5.51 16.81 -4.24
N PRO A 567 5.51 16.00 -5.32
CA PRO A 567 5.16 14.59 -5.24
C PRO A 567 6.14 13.83 -4.36
N CYS A 568 5.65 12.94 -3.50
CA CYS A 568 6.49 12.25 -2.51
C CYS A 568 7.61 11.39 -3.14
N HIS A 569 7.34 10.73 -4.27
CA HIS A 569 8.32 9.91 -4.99
C HIS A 569 9.34 10.73 -5.78
N LEU A 570 9.04 11.99 -6.16
CA LEU A 570 10.01 12.87 -6.82
C LEU A 570 10.89 13.59 -5.78
N GLY A 571 10.23 14.21 -4.79
CA GLY A 571 10.87 14.99 -3.74
C GLY A 571 11.48 14.13 -2.65
N ARG A 572 10.66 13.61 -1.72
CA ARG A 572 11.17 12.94 -0.51
C ARG A 572 12.02 11.70 -0.81
N PHE A 573 11.72 10.99 -1.88
CA PHE A 573 12.42 9.74 -2.21
C PHE A 573 13.68 10.00 -3.04
N ASN A 574 13.65 10.99 -3.93
CA ASN A 574 14.72 11.17 -4.93
C ASN A 574 15.43 12.52 -4.85
N GLY A 575 15.02 13.41 -3.95
CA GLY A 575 15.64 14.70 -3.67
C GLY A 575 15.37 15.78 -4.72
N GLU A 576 14.47 15.54 -5.69
CA GLU A 576 14.21 16.49 -6.76
C GLU A 576 13.06 17.42 -6.40
N TYR A 577 13.39 18.69 -6.15
CA TYR A 577 12.46 19.76 -5.82
C TYR A 577 12.61 20.97 -6.73
N GLU A 578 13.77 21.15 -7.35
CA GLU A 578 14.09 22.39 -8.06
C GLU A 578 13.63 22.35 -9.51
N ALA A 579 13.72 21.21 -10.20
CA ALA A 579 13.38 21.14 -11.61
C ALA A 579 11.97 21.68 -11.93
N PRO A 580 10.89 21.30 -11.23
CA PRO A 580 9.56 21.90 -11.47
C PRO A 580 9.53 23.41 -11.23
N ARG A 581 10.22 23.89 -10.18
CA ARG A 581 10.28 25.32 -9.84
C ARG A 581 11.04 26.13 -10.90
N ARG A 582 12.14 25.59 -11.43
CA ARG A 582 12.89 26.22 -12.53
C ARG A 582 12.05 26.34 -13.79
N VAL A 583 11.29 25.30 -14.14
CA VAL A 583 10.33 25.35 -15.25
C VAL A 583 9.29 26.45 -15.04
N LEU A 584 8.64 26.49 -13.86
CA LEU A 584 7.60 27.49 -13.56
C LEU A 584 8.14 28.94 -13.63
N ARG A 585 9.35 29.19 -13.12
CA ARG A 585 10.00 30.51 -13.24
C ARG A 585 10.33 30.85 -14.70
N ALA A 586 10.86 29.88 -15.45
CA ALA A 586 11.23 30.08 -16.85
C ALA A 586 10.03 30.45 -17.73
N ILE A 587 8.85 29.89 -17.47
CA ILE A 587 7.60 30.22 -18.19
C ILE A 587 6.88 31.47 -17.65
N GLY A 588 7.48 32.18 -16.69
CA GLY A 588 6.98 33.46 -16.19
C GLY A 588 5.83 33.36 -15.18
N CYS A 589 5.76 32.29 -14.38
CA CYS A 589 4.81 32.18 -13.27
C CYS A 589 5.39 32.77 -11.97
N GLU A 590 4.52 33.35 -11.13
CA GLU A 590 4.83 33.71 -9.74
C GLU A 590 4.53 32.51 -8.83
N ILE A 591 5.56 31.95 -8.18
CA ILE A 591 5.39 30.78 -7.31
C ILE A 591 5.05 31.23 -5.88
N VAL A 592 3.87 30.83 -5.40
CA VAL A 592 3.41 30.98 -4.01
C VAL A 592 3.48 29.62 -3.33
N GLU A 593 4.42 29.43 -2.41
CA GLU A 593 4.62 28.13 -1.74
C GLU A 593 3.61 27.92 -0.61
N MET A 594 3.00 26.73 -0.58
CA MET A 594 2.23 26.27 0.58
C MET A 594 3.15 26.10 1.82
N PRO A 595 2.64 26.30 3.06
CA PRO A 595 3.42 26.11 4.29
C PRO A 595 4.10 24.74 4.38
N ARG A 596 3.42 23.68 3.91
CA ARG A 596 3.99 22.34 3.78
C ARG A 596 4.49 22.11 2.35
N CYS A 597 5.70 22.53 2.04
CA CYS A 597 6.34 22.28 0.73
C CYS A 597 7.60 21.40 0.88
N ARG A 598 8.18 20.98 -0.25
CA ARG A 598 9.43 20.20 -0.35
C ARG A 598 9.40 18.91 0.47
N ASP A 599 10.41 18.67 1.31
CA ASP A 599 10.47 17.50 2.19
C ASP A 599 9.32 17.47 3.21
N ASN A 600 8.68 18.62 3.47
CA ASN A 600 7.48 18.78 4.30
C ASN A 600 6.17 18.61 3.53
N SER A 601 6.20 18.38 2.22
CA SER A 601 5.00 18.20 1.41
C SER A 601 4.09 17.11 1.96
N PHE A 602 2.78 17.38 1.91
CA PHE A 602 1.75 16.46 2.40
C PHE A 602 1.42 15.39 1.35
N CYS A 603 0.77 14.30 1.74
CA CYS A 603 0.48 13.19 0.81
C CYS A 603 -0.82 13.44 0.03
N CYS A 604 -0.84 13.10 -1.26
CA CYS A 604 -2.06 13.05 -2.07
C CYS A 604 -3.04 11.93 -1.65
N GLY A 605 -2.56 10.93 -0.90
CA GLY A 605 -3.34 9.80 -0.42
C GLY A 605 -3.28 8.53 -1.26
N ALA A 606 -2.74 8.58 -2.49
CA ALA A 606 -2.71 7.45 -3.44
C ALA A 606 -1.70 6.33 -3.14
N GLY A 607 -0.58 6.67 -2.47
CA GLY A 607 0.54 5.74 -2.30
C GLY A 607 0.21 4.50 -1.46
N GLY A 608 1.01 3.44 -1.62
CA GLY A 608 0.90 2.21 -0.82
C GLY A 608 -0.35 1.39 -1.12
N GLY A 609 -0.86 1.46 -2.36
CA GLY A 609 -2.05 0.76 -2.85
C GLY A 609 -3.37 1.48 -2.59
N ARG A 610 -3.34 2.67 -1.95
CA ARG A 610 -4.55 3.38 -1.51
C ARG A 610 -5.30 4.10 -2.62
N ILE A 611 -4.71 4.22 -3.80
CA ILE A 611 -5.42 4.70 -4.99
C ILE A 611 -6.54 3.75 -5.44
N TRP A 612 -6.45 2.46 -5.10
CA TRP A 612 -7.46 1.45 -5.48
C TRP A 612 -8.42 1.10 -4.36
N VAL A 613 -8.09 1.47 -3.11
CA VAL A 613 -8.87 1.09 -1.94
C VAL A 613 -9.76 2.26 -1.55
N PRO A 614 -11.10 2.07 -1.49
CA PRO A 614 -12.01 3.10 -1.02
C PRO A 614 -11.63 3.65 0.36
N ASP A 615 -11.89 4.93 0.55
CA ASP A 615 -11.74 5.57 1.85
C ASP A 615 -12.96 5.28 2.72
N PRO A 616 -12.79 5.06 4.04
CA PRO A 616 -13.93 4.82 4.93
C PRO A 616 -14.89 6.02 4.92
N PRO A 617 -16.22 5.78 5.00
CA PRO A 617 -17.21 6.85 5.08
C PRO A 617 -16.91 7.84 6.22
N GLY A 618 -17.11 9.14 5.98
CA GLY A 618 -16.93 10.19 6.98
C GLY A 618 -15.47 10.51 7.34
N THR A 619 -14.48 9.84 6.75
CA THR A 619 -13.06 10.14 6.95
C THR A 619 -12.60 11.16 5.91
N GLU A 620 -11.93 12.22 6.36
CA GLU A 620 -11.35 13.21 5.44
C GLU A 620 -10.19 12.58 4.65
N LYS A 621 -10.13 12.86 3.34
CA LYS A 621 -9.01 12.39 2.50
C LYS A 621 -7.79 13.30 2.71
N PRO A 622 -6.55 12.78 2.72
CA PRO A 622 -5.35 13.62 2.76
C PRO A 622 -5.29 14.68 1.64
N ALA A 623 -5.87 14.38 0.47
CA ALA A 623 -5.97 15.32 -0.63
C ALA A 623 -6.88 16.53 -0.33
N HIS A 624 -7.95 16.37 0.46
CA HIS A 624 -8.84 17.47 0.85
C HIS A 624 -8.08 18.48 1.72
N SER A 625 -7.37 18.01 2.75
CA SER A 625 -6.49 18.83 3.58
C SER A 625 -5.50 19.64 2.74
N ARG A 626 -5.02 19.07 1.62
CA ARG A 626 -4.09 19.77 0.71
C ARG A 626 -4.79 20.83 -0.14
N MET A 627 -6.02 20.61 -0.58
CA MET A 627 -6.82 21.61 -1.29
C MET A 627 -7.21 22.78 -0.36
N HIS A 628 -7.61 22.49 0.88
CA HIS A 628 -7.85 23.51 1.91
C HIS A 628 -6.60 24.37 2.16
N GLU A 629 -5.41 23.74 2.25
CA GLU A 629 -4.14 24.46 2.42
C GLU A 629 -3.81 25.35 1.21
N ALA A 630 -4.09 24.90 0.00
CA ALA A 630 -3.89 25.69 -1.21
C ALA A 630 -4.86 26.89 -1.28
N ALA A 631 -6.14 26.65 -0.99
CA ALA A 631 -7.18 27.69 -0.97
C ALA A 631 -6.86 28.78 0.06
N ALA A 632 -6.32 28.40 1.22
CA ALA A 632 -5.93 29.34 2.27
C ALA A 632 -4.82 30.32 1.87
N LEU A 633 -4.07 30.08 0.77
CA LEU A 633 -3.09 31.03 0.26
C LEU A 633 -3.74 32.29 -0.35
N GLY A 634 -4.94 32.16 -0.92
CA GLY A 634 -5.66 33.24 -1.59
C GLY A 634 -5.06 33.71 -2.92
N GLY A 635 -5.90 33.85 -3.94
CA GLY A 635 -5.54 34.45 -5.23
C GLY A 635 -4.51 33.66 -6.05
N ILE A 636 -4.44 32.35 -5.87
CA ILE A 636 -3.68 31.47 -6.76
C ILE A 636 -4.55 31.12 -7.97
N ASP A 637 -3.97 31.13 -9.16
CA ASP A 637 -4.69 30.74 -10.39
C ASP A 637 -4.65 29.21 -10.58
N VAL A 638 -3.51 28.60 -10.25
CA VAL A 638 -3.23 27.19 -10.57
C VAL A 638 -2.52 26.46 -9.43
N PHE A 639 -3.06 25.30 -9.06
CA PHE A 639 -2.39 24.28 -8.27
C PHE A 639 -1.65 23.31 -9.22
N VAL A 640 -0.32 23.38 -9.23
CA VAL A 640 0.53 22.62 -10.14
C VAL A 640 0.99 21.32 -9.49
N THR A 641 0.95 20.24 -10.24
CA THR A 641 1.60 18.97 -9.90
C THR A 641 2.40 18.45 -11.10
N CYS A 642 3.22 17.43 -10.86
CA CYS A 642 3.98 16.73 -11.90
C CYS A 642 3.95 15.21 -11.68
N CYS A 643 2.85 14.70 -11.13
CA CYS A 643 2.59 13.28 -10.98
C CYS A 643 1.18 12.99 -11.50
N PRO A 644 1.01 11.99 -12.38
CA PRO A 644 -0.30 11.67 -12.96
C PRO A 644 -1.31 11.22 -11.89
N LYS A 645 -0.86 10.51 -10.85
CA LYS A 645 -1.74 10.13 -9.73
C LYS A 645 -2.16 11.31 -8.89
N ASP A 646 -1.24 12.23 -8.60
CA ASP A 646 -1.54 13.44 -7.83
C ASP A 646 -2.54 14.30 -8.60
N LEU A 647 -2.43 14.36 -9.94
CA LEU A 647 -3.36 15.08 -10.80
C LEU A 647 -4.79 14.54 -10.63
N THR A 648 -4.97 13.22 -10.72
CA THR A 648 -6.27 12.57 -10.49
C THR A 648 -6.80 12.83 -9.07
N MET A 649 -5.95 12.64 -8.05
CA MET A 649 -6.35 12.78 -6.64
C MET A 649 -6.73 14.22 -6.28
N PHE A 650 -6.00 15.21 -6.78
CA PHE A 650 -6.26 16.61 -6.46
C PHE A 650 -7.39 17.20 -7.29
N GLU A 651 -7.61 16.75 -8.53
CA GLU A 651 -8.79 17.16 -9.29
C GLU A 651 -10.09 16.66 -8.63
N ASP A 652 -10.11 15.41 -8.17
CA ASP A 652 -11.23 14.86 -7.38
C ASP A 652 -11.41 15.63 -6.07
N ALA A 653 -10.32 15.82 -5.31
CA ALA A 653 -10.36 16.54 -4.05
C ALA A 653 -10.84 17.98 -4.22
N ARG A 654 -10.43 18.70 -5.26
CA ARG A 654 -10.84 20.09 -5.53
C ARG A 654 -12.36 20.20 -5.69
N LYS A 655 -12.95 19.26 -6.42
CA LYS A 655 -14.40 19.19 -6.64
C LYS A 655 -15.16 18.82 -5.38
N THR A 656 -14.67 17.82 -4.66
CA THR A 656 -15.37 17.25 -3.50
C THR A 656 -15.15 18.04 -2.20
N SER A 657 -14.18 18.96 -2.15
CA SER A 657 -13.93 19.86 -1.02
C SER A 657 -14.46 21.28 -1.21
N GLY A 658 -15.15 21.57 -2.33
CA GLY A 658 -15.78 22.87 -2.59
C GLY A 658 -14.86 23.97 -3.09
N HIS A 659 -13.68 23.63 -3.62
CA HIS A 659 -12.67 24.58 -4.10
C HIS A 659 -12.67 24.76 -5.62
N GLU A 660 -13.80 24.48 -6.29
CA GLU A 660 -13.88 24.53 -7.75
C GLU A 660 -13.73 25.94 -8.32
N ALA A 661 -14.16 26.94 -7.56
CA ALA A 661 -14.10 28.35 -7.95
C ALA A 661 -12.77 29.04 -7.58
N ASP A 662 -11.95 28.40 -6.73
CA ASP A 662 -10.77 29.06 -6.15
C ASP A 662 -9.54 29.01 -7.07
N PHE A 663 -9.31 27.87 -7.73
CA PHE A 663 -8.19 27.64 -8.63
C PHE A 663 -8.44 26.41 -9.52
N VAL A 664 -7.58 26.18 -10.51
CA VAL A 664 -7.56 24.95 -11.32
C VAL A 664 -6.38 24.05 -10.94
N VAL A 665 -6.55 22.73 -11.09
CA VAL A 665 -5.45 21.77 -10.92
C VAL A 665 -4.88 21.41 -12.30
N ALA A 666 -3.57 21.54 -12.47
CA ALA A 666 -2.93 21.30 -13.75
C ALA A 666 -1.56 20.60 -13.60
N ASP A 667 -1.18 19.87 -14.64
CA ASP A 667 0.17 19.34 -14.76
C ASP A 667 1.14 20.42 -15.26
N LEU A 668 2.39 20.38 -14.77
CA LEU A 668 3.46 21.27 -15.20
C LEU A 668 3.60 21.38 -16.74
N ALA A 669 3.40 20.27 -17.47
CA ALA A 669 3.50 20.24 -18.93
C ALA A 669 2.43 21.11 -19.62
N GLU A 670 1.24 21.22 -19.04
CA GLU A 670 0.13 21.99 -19.62
C GLU A 670 0.46 23.49 -19.61
N LEU A 671 1.08 23.97 -18.52
CA LEU A 671 1.54 25.35 -18.41
C LEU A 671 2.71 25.61 -19.37
N VAL A 672 3.64 24.66 -19.51
CA VAL A 672 4.72 24.78 -20.49
C VAL A 672 4.17 24.87 -21.91
N ALA A 673 3.19 24.04 -22.27
CA ALA A 673 2.55 24.09 -23.57
C ALA A 673 1.88 25.45 -23.83
N GLU A 674 1.17 25.99 -22.84
CA GLU A 674 0.56 27.32 -22.91
C GLU A 674 1.61 28.43 -23.14
N ALA A 675 2.73 28.39 -22.43
CA ALA A 675 3.77 29.41 -22.49
C ALA A 675 4.56 29.42 -23.82
N ILE A 676 4.63 28.28 -24.50
CA ILE A 676 5.26 28.14 -25.82
C ILE A 676 4.25 28.23 -26.98
N GLU A 677 2.99 28.61 -26.67
CA GLU A 677 1.85 28.70 -27.59
C GLU A 677 1.63 27.41 -28.41
N LEU A 678 1.77 26.27 -27.75
CA LEU A 678 1.37 24.99 -28.29
C LEU A 678 -0.10 24.80 -27.92
N LYS A 679 -1.03 24.87 -28.90
CA LYS A 679 -2.48 24.71 -28.67
C LYS A 679 -2.73 23.53 -27.72
N ALA A 680 -3.28 23.79 -26.53
CA ALA A 680 -3.61 22.76 -25.57
C ALA A 680 -4.72 21.84 -26.14
N ILE A 681 -4.68 20.55 -25.83
CA ILE A 681 -5.73 19.60 -26.20
C ILE A 681 -6.72 19.56 -25.03
N ALA A 682 -7.94 20.06 -25.22
CA ALA A 682 -8.97 20.00 -24.18
C ALA A 682 -9.42 18.54 -23.96
N PRO A 683 -9.71 18.11 -22.71
CA PRO A 683 -10.35 16.82 -22.46
C PRO A 683 -11.69 16.74 -23.21
N GLY A 684 -11.86 15.74 -24.08
CA GLY A 684 -13.11 15.52 -24.82
C GLY A 684 -13.25 16.25 -26.16
N GLN A 685 -12.29 17.09 -26.58
CA GLN A 685 -12.24 17.52 -27.99
C GLN A 685 -11.45 16.50 -28.80
N ILE A 686 -12.17 15.50 -29.31
CA ILE A 686 -11.73 14.65 -30.42
C ILE A 686 -12.34 15.23 -31.71
N PRO A 687 -11.62 16.04 -32.51
CA PRO A 687 -11.94 16.20 -33.91
C PRO A 687 -10.85 15.58 -34.76
N ALA A 688 -11.09 14.36 -35.24
CA ALA A 688 -10.32 13.80 -36.36
C ALA A 688 -10.94 12.56 -37.05
N LEU A 689 -11.90 11.84 -36.46
CA LEU A 689 -12.52 10.69 -37.16
C LEU A 689 -13.90 11.04 -37.74
N ILE A 690 -14.74 11.73 -36.96
CA ILE A 690 -16.04 12.19 -37.42
C ILE A 690 -15.86 13.25 -38.50
N ASP A 691 -15.07 14.30 -38.29
CA ASP A 691 -14.93 15.37 -39.30
C ASP A 691 -14.37 14.90 -40.66
N ARG A 692 -13.47 13.90 -40.68
CA ARG A 692 -12.95 13.33 -41.95
C ARG A 692 -13.94 12.41 -42.66
N ILE A 693 -14.82 11.73 -41.92
CA ILE A 693 -15.88 10.90 -42.49
C ILE A 693 -17.05 11.80 -42.91
N THR A 694 -17.37 12.82 -42.12
CA THR A 694 -18.46 13.76 -42.36
C THR A 694 -18.18 14.66 -43.55
N GLU A 695 -16.96 15.19 -43.76
CA GLU A 695 -16.65 15.95 -44.99
C GLU A 695 -16.67 15.06 -46.26
N ALA A 696 -16.15 13.83 -46.19
CA ALA A 696 -16.11 12.92 -47.33
C ALA A 696 -17.48 12.32 -47.71
N VAL A 697 -18.37 12.17 -46.72
CA VAL A 697 -19.73 11.63 -46.91
C VAL A 697 -20.74 12.74 -47.18
N ALA A 698 -20.64 13.91 -46.51
CA ALA A 698 -21.55 15.03 -46.73
C ALA A 698 -21.48 15.54 -48.17
N ASP A 699 -20.29 15.68 -48.78
CA ASP A 699 -20.21 16.16 -50.17
C ASP A 699 -20.79 15.16 -51.20
N ARG A 700 -20.69 13.85 -50.95
CA ARG A 700 -21.27 12.81 -51.82
C ARG A 700 -22.77 12.60 -51.60
N VAL A 701 -23.26 12.78 -50.37
CA VAL A 701 -24.66 12.64 -49.99
C VAL A 701 -25.43 13.90 -50.38
N ILE A 702 -24.90 15.10 -50.14
CA ILE A 702 -25.52 16.39 -50.50
C ILE A 702 -25.62 16.53 -52.03
N ALA A 703 -24.57 16.19 -52.79
CA ALA A 703 -24.60 16.26 -54.25
C ALA A 703 -25.61 15.30 -54.90
N ARG A 704 -26.00 14.23 -54.19
CA ARG A 704 -26.93 13.19 -54.70
C ARG A 704 -28.36 13.37 -54.19
N LEU A 705 -28.54 13.61 -52.88
CA LEU A 705 -29.85 13.62 -52.24
C LEU A 705 -30.56 14.97 -52.28
N VAL A 706 -29.84 16.11 -52.29
CA VAL A 706 -30.50 17.43 -52.30
C VAL A 706 -31.32 17.68 -53.57
N PRO A 707 -30.88 17.30 -54.79
CA PRO A 707 -31.69 17.43 -56.01
C PRO A 707 -32.88 16.46 -56.08
N GLU A 708 -32.80 15.29 -55.41
CA GLU A 708 -33.89 14.30 -55.34
C GLU A 708 -34.93 14.67 -54.28
N LEU A 709 -34.47 15.09 -53.10
CA LEU A 709 -35.33 15.51 -52.00
C LEU A 709 -36.04 16.83 -52.33
N SER A 710 -35.38 17.77 -53.00
CA SER A 710 -36.03 19.02 -53.46
C SER A 710 -37.11 18.77 -54.52
N ARG A 711 -36.94 17.77 -55.40
CA ARG A 711 -37.98 17.33 -56.35
C ARG A 711 -39.14 16.63 -55.65
N ALA A 712 -38.87 15.77 -54.67
CA ALA A 712 -39.89 15.06 -53.90
C ALA A 712 -40.69 15.99 -52.98
N LEU A 713 -40.04 16.98 -52.36
CA LEU A 713 -40.70 17.99 -51.51
C LEU A 713 -41.54 18.97 -52.33
N ALA A 714 -41.08 19.37 -53.53
CA ALA A 714 -41.88 20.19 -54.44
C ALA A 714 -43.14 19.45 -54.96
N ALA A 715 -43.06 18.12 -55.13
CA ALA A 715 -44.20 17.30 -55.55
C ALA A 715 -45.25 17.09 -54.44
N ASN A 716 -44.83 17.10 -53.16
CA ASN A 716 -45.70 16.81 -52.01
C ASN A 716 -46.18 18.06 -51.24
N ALA A 717 -45.74 19.27 -51.61
CA ALA A 717 -46.19 20.51 -50.98
C ALA A 717 -47.68 20.84 -51.23
N ALA A 718 -48.34 20.17 -52.18
CA ALA A 718 -49.74 20.42 -52.55
C ALA A 718 -50.77 19.62 -51.73
N SER A 719 -50.35 18.71 -50.83
CA SER A 719 -51.26 17.69 -50.26
C SER A 719 -51.38 17.65 -48.73
N LEU A 720 -50.95 18.68 -48.00
CA LEU A 720 -51.06 18.68 -46.53
C LEU A 720 -52.06 19.72 -46.00
N PRO A 721 -53.15 19.30 -45.31
CA PRO A 721 -54.04 20.21 -44.61
C PRO A 721 -53.49 20.64 -43.23
N ALA A 722 -53.84 21.86 -42.81
CA ALA A 722 -53.40 22.46 -41.55
C ALA A 722 -54.04 21.79 -40.31
N PRO A 723 -53.29 21.58 -39.21
CA PRO A 723 -53.84 20.95 -38.02
C PRO A 723 -54.55 21.96 -37.11
N ALA A 724 -55.70 21.56 -36.59
CA ALA A 724 -56.45 22.27 -35.55
C ALA A 724 -55.98 21.87 -34.15
N SER A 725 -55.92 22.83 -33.22
CA SER A 725 -55.75 22.61 -31.78
C SER A 725 -57.12 22.51 -31.10
N PRO A 726 -57.35 21.58 -30.16
CA PRO A 726 -57.54 21.95 -28.73
C PRO A 726 -57.30 20.75 -27.74
N PRO A 727 -57.72 20.78 -26.47
CA PRO A 727 -57.47 21.74 -25.37
C PRO A 727 -56.83 21.07 -24.12
N VAL A 728 -56.42 21.90 -23.16
CA VAL A 728 -55.94 21.52 -21.81
C VAL A 728 -57.09 21.58 -20.79
N PRO A 729 -57.15 20.64 -19.81
CA PRO A 729 -57.52 20.96 -18.41
C PRO A 729 -56.55 20.29 -17.40
N VAL A 730 -55.83 20.96 -16.47
CA VAL A 730 -56.16 21.76 -15.26
C VAL A 730 -56.35 20.95 -13.94
N ILE A 731 -55.28 20.93 -13.11
CA ILE A 731 -55.12 21.13 -11.64
C ILE A 731 -55.92 20.23 -10.65
N SER A 732 -55.33 19.57 -9.63
CA SER A 732 -54.99 20.10 -8.26
C SER A 732 -54.47 18.94 -7.38
N ALA A 733 -53.30 18.98 -6.73
CA ALA A 733 -52.86 19.63 -5.46
C ALA A 733 -53.40 19.02 -4.15
N ASN A 734 -52.45 18.82 -3.19
CA ASN A 734 -52.53 18.38 -1.78
C ASN A 734 -52.60 16.84 -1.56
N GLU A 735 -51.71 16.16 -0.83
CA GLU A 735 -51.25 16.39 0.55
C GLU A 735 -49.86 15.76 0.84
N THR A 736 -49.14 16.39 1.78
CA THR A 736 -47.84 15.96 2.33
C THR A 736 -47.99 15.30 3.71
N ALA A 737 -47.02 14.41 4.00
CA ALA A 737 -46.42 14.07 5.30
C ALA A 737 -47.17 13.12 6.27
N ALA A 738 -46.55 11.96 6.55
CA ALA A 738 -46.06 11.58 7.88
C ALA A 738 -45.34 10.22 7.86
N SER A 739 -44.29 10.09 8.67
CA SER A 739 -43.49 8.88 8.92
C SER A 739 -43.91 8.21 10.26
N PRO A 740 -43.27 7.13 10.74
CA PRO A 740 -43.76 5.76 10.71
C PRO A 740 -44.24 5.24 12.09
N ALA A 741 -45.10 4.22 12.09
CA ALA A 741 -45.47 3.50 13.31
C ALA A 741 -45.22 1.98 13.17
N ALA A 742 -44.86 1.39 14.30
CA ALA A 742 -44.32 0.06 14.56
C ALA A 742 -45.26 -1.12 14.14
N PRO A 743 -44.75 -2.36 14.11
CA PRO A 743 -45.30 -3.45 13.31
C PRO A 743 -46.57 -4.03 13.95
N VAL A 744 -47.62 -4.10 13.15
CA VAL A 744 -48.87 -4.79 13.49
C VAL A 744 -48.85 -6.18 12.87
N GLU A 745 -49.11 -7.16 13.71
CA GLU A 745 -49.29 -8.58 13.43
C GLU A 745 -50.32 -8.79 12.31
N ALA A 746 -49.91 -9.45 11.23
CA ALA A 746 -50.79 -9.69 10.09
C ALA A 746 -51.78 -10.84 10.39
N PRO A 747 -53.09 -10.63 10.23
CA PRO A 747 -54.09 -11.71 10.29
C PRO A 747 -53.95 -12.66 9.09
N PRO A 748 -54.48 -13.89 9.19
CA PRO A 748 -54.32 -14.92 8.16
C PRO A 748 -54.98 -14.50 6.84
N LEU A 749 -54.19 -14.44 5.78
CA LEU A 749 -54.68 -14.16 4.43
C LEU A 749 -55.45 -15.39 3.90
N ALA A 750 -56.74 -15.19 3.69
CA ALA A 750 -57.56 -16.00 2.80
C ALA A 750 -56.94 -16.00 1.38
N PRO A 751 -57.17 -17.05 0.56
CA PRO A 751 -56.62 -17.13 -0.79
C PRO A 751 -57.18 -15.99 -1.64
N ALA A 752 -56.33 -15.02 -1.97
CA ALA A 752 -56.67 -13.96 -2.91
C ALA A 752 -56.52 -14.47 -4.33
N ASP A 753 -57.51 -14.15 -5.15
CA ASP A 753 -57.64 -14.50 -6.54
C ASP A 753 -56.36 -14.25 -7.34
N ILE A 754 -55.89 -15.31 -7.99
CA ILE A 754 -54.79 -15.28 -8.95
C ILE A 754 -55.20 -14.31 -10.07
N ALA A 755 -54.44 -13.23 -10.22
CA ALA A 755 -54.55 -12.33 -11.36
C ALA A 755 -54.54 -13.15 -12.66
N PRO A 756 -55.37 -12.82 -13.67
CA PRO A 756 -55.44 -13.61 -14.89
C PRO A 756 -54.06 -13.71 -15.51
N ALA A 757 -53.71 -14.92 -15.95
CA ALA A 757 -52.48 -15.22 -16.65
C ALA A 757 -52.23 -14.15 -17.73
N ILE A 758 -51.04 -13.54 -17.68
CA ILE A 758 -50.53 -12.75 -18.79
C ILE A 758 -50.62 -13.65 -20.03
N PRO A 759 -51.37 -13.27 -21.08
CA PRO A 759 -51.47 -14.09 -22.26
C PRO A 759 -50.07 -14.28 -22.81
N ALA A 760 -49.70 -15.55 -23.06
CA ALA A 760 -48.47 -15.88 -23.73
C ALA A 760 -48.37 -15.01 -25.01
N PRO A 761 -47.20 -14.40 -25.30
CA PRO A 761 -47.03 -13.71 -26.57
C PRO A 761 -47.37 -14.68 -27.70
N PRO A 762 -48.03 -14.23 -28.78
CA PRO A 762 -48.38 -15.09 -29.89
C PRO A 762 -47.12 -15.80 -30.38
N ALA A 763 -47.19 -17.13 -30.47
CA ALA A 763 -46.13 -17.92 -31.07
C ALA A 763 -45.80 -17.30 -32.43
N ALA A 764 -44.53 -16.95 -32.64
CA ALA A 764 -44.06 -16.50 -33.94
C ALA A 764 -44.49 -17.56 -34.97
N THR A 765 -45.32 -17.15 -35.93
CA THR A 765 -45.70 -18.01 -37.05
C THR A 765 -44.44 -18.39 -37.80
N ALA A 766 -44.29 -19.68 -38.11
CA ALA A 766 -43.12 -20.33 -38.69
C ALA A 766 -42.77 -19.88 -40.13
N ALA A 767 -43.09 -18.65 -40.54
CA ALA A 767 -43.02 -18.20 -41.92
C ALA A 767 -41.76 -17.39 -42.29
N ASP A 768 -40.95 -16.93 -41.33
CA ASP A 768 -39.75 -16.11 -41.62
C ASP A 768 -38.44 -16.70 -41.08
N VAL A 769 -38.42 -18.02 -40.84
CA VAL A 769 -37.16 -18.75 -40.58
C VAL A 769 -36.67 -19.26 -41.92
N GLU A 770 -35.58 -18.71 -42.46
CA GLU A 770 -34.82 -19.39 -43.51
C GLU A 770 -34.57 -20.82 -43.06
N GLU A 771 -35.04 -21.81 -43.83
CA GLU A 771 -34.91 -23.24 -43.53
C GLU A 771 -33.42 -23.57 -43.28
N MET A 772 -33.08 -23.69 -41.99
CA MET A 772 -31.81 -24.27 -41.60
C MET A 772 -31.77 -25.71 -42.10
N PRO A 773 -30.66 -26.18 -42.69
CA PRO A 773 -30.53 -27.57 -43.10
C PRO A 773 -30.65 -28.47 -41.86
N VAL A 774 -31.80 -29.11 -41.70
CA VAL A 774 -32.01 -30.17 -40.73
C VAL A 774 -31.16 -31.35 -41.18
N VAL A 775 -29.99 -31.51 -40.57
CA VAL A 775 -29.24 -32.78 -40.68
C VAL A 775 -30.08 -33.83 -39.95
N PRO A 776 -30.51 -34.93 -40.60
CA PRO A 776 -31.30 -35.96 -39.94
C PRO A 776 -30.45 -36.57 -38.82
N LEU A 777 -30.85 -36.34 -37.56
CA LEU A 777 -30.41 -37.18 -36.47
C LEU A 777 -31.10 -38.54 -36.71
N GLY A 778 -30.34 -39.52 -37.20
CA GLY A 778 -30.84 -40.90 -37.34
C GLY A 778 -31.44 -41.40 -36.03
N ASP A 779 -32.31 -42.41 -36.06
CA ASP A 779 -33.08 -42.90 -34.91
C ASP A 779 -32.25 -43.07 -33.62
N ILE A 780 -32.24 -42.06 -32.75
CA ILE A 780 -31.60 -42.12 -31.43
C ILE A 780 -32.59 -42.78 -30.47
N ALA A 781 -32.42 -44.08 -30.25
CA ALA A 781 -33.12 -44.78 -29.19
C ALA A 781 -32.59 -44.33 -27.81
N TRP A 782 -33.38 -43.56 -27.06
CA TRP A 782 -33.06 -43.19 -25.68
C TRP A 782 -32.99 -44.44 -24.80
N ARG A 783 -31.78 -44.87 -24.43
CA ARG A 783 -31.56 -45.95 -23.45
C ARG A 783 -31.14 -45.35 -22.12
N VAL A 784 -31.98 -45.51 -21.09
CA VAL A 784 -31.63 -45.19 -19.71
C VAL A 784 -30.89 -46.40 -19.12
N ALA A 785 -29.57 -46.39 -19.19
CA ALA A 785 -28.71 -47.37 -18.52
C ALA A 785 -27.96 -46.70 -17.36
N PRO A 786 -27.86 -47.33 -16.17
CA PRO A 786 -27.05 -46.80 -15.08
C PRO A 786 -25.60 -46.70 -15.54
N ARG A 787 -25.04 -45.50 -15.46
CA ARG A 787 -23.65 -45.22 -15.82
C ARG A 787 -22.74 -45.49 -14.62
N ARG A 788 -21.56 -46.05 -14.91
CA ARG A 788 -20.51 -46.33 -13.92
C ARG A 788 -19.37 -45.31 -14.07
N PRO A 789 -18.53 -45.14 -13.04
CA PRO A 789 -17.27 -44.43 -13.17
C PRO A 789 -16.47 -44.93 -14.39
N ALA A 790 -15.76 -44.02 -15.04
CA ALA A 790 -14.91 -44.35 -16.18
C ALA A 790 -13.69 -45.19 -15.74
N VAL A 791 -12.99 -45.81 -16.68
CA VAL A 791 -11.70 -46.46 -16.41
C VAL A 791 -10.57 -45.53 -16.82
N ILE A 792 -9.77 -45.10 -15.84
CA ILE A 792 -8.50 -44.42 -16.04
C ILE A 792 -7.36 -45.43 -15.89
N ALA A 793 -6.35 -45.38 -16.76
CA ALA A 793 -5.22 -46.30 -16.67
C ALA A 793 -3.90 -45.58 -16.41
N GLY A 794 -2.94 -46.32 -15.85
CA GLY A 794 -1.61 -45.79 -15.56
C GLY A 794 -1.57 -44.78 -14.41
N TYR A 795 -2.70 -44.55 -13.73
CA TYR A 795 -2.77 -43.66 -12.57
C TYR A 795 -2.76 -44.46 -11.26
N ALA A 796 -1.70 -44.30 -10.48
CA ALA A 796 -1.61 -44.84 -9.12
C ALA A 796 -1.54 -43.67 -8.14
N ALA A 797 -2.57 -43.53 -7.31
CA ALA A 797 -2.59 -42.49 -6.28
C ALA A 797 -1.54 -42.79 -5.20
N PRO A 798 -0.88 -41.74 -4.65
CA PRO A 798 -0.04 -41.89 -3.46
C PRO A 798 -0.83 -42.42 -2.27
N ALA A 799 -0.14 -43.09 -1.33
CA ALA A 799 -0.77 -43.58 -0.11
C ALA A 799 -1.43 -42.44 0.68
N LYS A 800 -2.67 -42.66 1.12
CA LYS A 800 -3.47 -41.71 1.91
C LYS A 800 -2.97 -41.66 3.35
N THR A 801 -2.57 -40.48 3.81
CA THR A 801 -2.02 -40.24 5.17
C THR A 801 -2.96 -39.44 6.08
N GLY A 802 -4.12 -39.01 5.58
CA GLY A 802 -5.14 -38.21 6.28
C GLY A 802 -6.39 -38.06 5.41
N CYS A 803 -7.26 -37.09 5.73
CA CYS A 803 -8.43 -36.84 4.90
C CYS A 803 -8.04 -36.37 3.49
N ARG A 804 -8.77 -36.80 2.47
CA ARG A 804 -8.50 -36.47 1.08
C ARG A 804 -9.75 -35.89 0.43
N ILE A 805 -9.65 -34.62 0.04
CA ILE A 805 -10.73 -33.88 -0.59
C ILE A 805 -10.37 -33.67 -2.06
N LEU A 806 -11.18 -34.20 -2.96
CA LEU A 806 -11.07 -33.91 -4.38
C LEU A 806 -11.86 -32.66 -4.72
N VAL A 807 -11.29 -31.81 -5.58
CA VAL A 807 -11.98 -30.63 -6.08
C VAL A 807 -11.98 -30.63 -7.60
N GLY A 808 -13.17 -30.72 -8.20
CA GLY A 808 -13.35 -30.55 -9.64
C GLY A 808 -13.14 -29.09 -10.03
N VAL A 809 -12.20 -28.85 -10.94
CA VAL A 809 -11.82 -27.54 -11.46
C VAL A 809 -11.99 -27.55 -12.98
N LYS A 810 -12.77 -26.62 -13.50
CA LYS A 810 -13.04 -26.48 -14.92
C LYS A 810 -12.30 -25.29 -15.53
N HIS A 811 -11.72 -25.51 -16.70
CA HIS A 811 -11.20 -24.48 -17.59
C HIS A 811 -12.36 -23.89 -18.39
N VAL A 812 -12.86 -22.72 -17.99
CA VAL A 812 -14.02 -22.08 -18.61
C VAL A 812 -13.60 -21.06 -19.66
N ALA A 813 -14.35 -21.03 -20.76
CA ALA A 813 -14.16 -20.09 -21.85
C ALA A 813 -15.03 -18.84 -21.67
N LYS A 814 -14.47 -17.67 -21.96
CA LYS A 814 -15.12 -16.37 -22.03
C LYS A 814 -15.02 -15.86 -23.47
N LEU A 815 -16.12 -15.36 -23.99
CA LEU A 815 -16.18 -14.79 -25.33
C LEU A 815 -15.50 -13.41 -25.37
N GLY A 816 -14.69 -13.17 -26.40
CA GLY A 816 -14.23 -11.83 -26.74
C GLY A 816 -15.35 -10.92 -27.26
N ASP A 817 -15.09 -9.60 -27.31
CA ASP A 817 -16.06 -8.59 -27.77
C ASP A 817 -16.53 -8.82 -29.22
N GLU A 818 -15.67 -9.43 -30.05
CA GLU A 818 -15.99 -9.92 -31.39
C GLU A 818 -15.71 -11.42 -31.43
N PHE A 819 -16.71 -12.24 -31.78
CA PHE A 819 -16.54 -13.68 -31.92
C PHE A 819 -17.33 -14.23 -33.11
N GLY A 820 -16.94 -15.43 -33.58
CA GLY A 820 -17.63 -16.16 -34.62
C GLY A 820 -17.71 -17.66 -34.33
N PHE A 821 -18.53 -18.38 -35.10
CA PHE A 821 -18.67 -19.83 -35.01
C PHE A 821 -17.69 -20.56 -35.92
N ARG A 822 -17.37 -21.81 -35.59
CA ARG A 822 -16.64 -22.73 -36.47
C ARG A 822 -17.45 -23.01 -37.75
N ALA A 823 -16.77 -23.51 -38.78
CA ALA A 823 -17.40 -23.83 -40.06
C ALA A 823 -18.53 -24.88 -39.97
N ASP A 824 -18.51 -25.74 -38.95
CA ASP A 824 -19.57 -26.72 -38.69
C ASP A 824 -20.76 -26.14 -37.90
N GLY A 825 -20.66 -24.88 -37.43
CA GLY A 825 -21.67 -24.19 -36.64
C GLY A 825 -21.91 -24.79 -35.26
N ARG A 826 -21.04 -25.69 -34.75
CA ARG A 826 -21.28 -26.43 -33.49
C ARG A 826 -20.52 -25.90 -32.29
N ASP A 827 -19.61 -24.97 -32.51
CA ASP A 827 -18.76 -24.39 -31.47
C ASP A 827 -18.28 -22.99 -31.88
N VAL A 828 -17.77 -22.23 -30.93
CA VAL A 828 -17.13 -20.93 -31.17
C VAL A 828 -15.69 -21.15 -31.68
N ARG A 829 -15.18 -20.21 -32.48
CA ARG A 829 -13.78 -20.25 -32.94
C ARG A 829 -12.83 -20.16 -31.73
N PRO A 830 -11.85 -21.07 -31.60
CA PRO A 830 -10.93 -21.07 -30.46
C PRO A 830 -10.19 -19.75 -30.25
N ASP A 831 -9.85 -19.04 -31.33
CA ASP A 831 -9.10 -17.77 -31.27
C ASP A 831 -9.91 -16.61 -30.66
N ASP A 832 -11.24 -16.77 -30.57
CA ASP A 832 -12.15 -15.77 -29.98
C ASP A 832 -12.45 -16.05 -28.49
N LEU A 833 -11.81 -17.08 -27.91
CA LEU A 833 -12.03 -17.52 -26.54
C LEU A 833 -10.86 -17.17 -25.63
N GLU A 834 -11.16 -16.50 -24.52
CA GLU A 834 -10.24 -16.32 -23.39
C GLU A 834 -10.59 -17.32 -22.30
N TYR A 835 -9.60 -17.96 -21.68
CA TYR A 835 -9.86 -18.99 -20.69
C TYR A 835 -9.43 -18.63 -19.27
N GLN A 836 -10.22 -19.08 -18.30
CA GLN A 836 -9.93 -18.92 -16.87
C GLN A 836 -10.39 -20.13 -16.06
N ILE A 837 -10.05 -20.15 -14.77
CA ILE A 837 -10.63 -21.09 -13.82
C ILE A 837 -12.06 -20.65 -13.51
N ASN A 838 -12.98 -21.59 -13.40
CA ASN A 838 -14.37 -21.31 -13.07
C ASN A 838 -14.51 -20.67 -11.67
N GLU A 839 -15.33 -19.62 -11.56
CA GLU A 839 -15.54 -18.86 -10.32
C GLU A 839 -16.05 -19.73 -9.15
N TRP A 840 -17.03 -20.60 -9.41
CA TRP A 840 -17.55 -21.52 -8.39
C TRP A 840 -16.49 -22.53 -7.93
N ASP A 841 -15.64 -22.99 -8.84
CA ASP A 841 -14.61 -23.98 -8.51
C ASP A 841 -13.51 -23.35 -7.64
N GLU A 842 -13.23 -22.05 -7.81
CA GLU A 842 -12.34 -21.34 -6.88
C GLU A 842 -12.89 -21.34 -5.46
N THR A 843 -14.21 -21.17 -5.32
CA THR A 843 -14.92 -21.21 -4.03
C THR A 843 -14.92 -22.63 -3.45
N ALA A 844 -15.00 -23.65 -4.29
CA ALA A 844 -14.88 -25.05 -3.88
C ALA A 844 -13.46 -25.41 -3.41
N VAL A 845 -12.42 -24.91 -4.10
CA VAL A 845 -11.02 -25.07 -3.69
C VAL A 845 -10.81 -24.44 -2.31
N GLU A 846 -11.30 -23.22 -2.10
CA GLU A 846 -11.18 -22.54 -0.81
C GLU A 846 -11.90 -23.31 0.32
N ALA A 847 -13.12 -23.80 0.07
CA ALA A 847 -13.85 -24.60 1.06
C ALA A 847 -13.07 -25.87 1.46
N ALA A 848 -12.47 -26.57 0.49
CA ALA A 848 -11.61 -27.73 0.76
C ALA A 848 -10.38 -27.35 1.59
N MET A 849 -9.72 -26.24 1.25
CA MET A 849 -8.54 -25.76 1.96
C MET A 849 -8.86 -25.39 3.41
N GLN A 850 -9.97 -24.70 3.66
CA GLN A 850 -10.41 -24.33 5.01
C GLN A 850 -10.64 -25.56 5.91
N ILE A 851 -11.19 -26.64 5.36
CA ILE A 851 -11.35 -27.90 6.10
C ILE A 851 -9.98 -28.49 6.46
N VAL A 852 -9.08 -28.64 5.48
CA VAL A 852 -7.75 -29.22 5.72
C VAL A 852 -6.95 -28.38 6.72
N GLU A 853 -7.03 -27.06 6.62
CA GLU A 853 -6.33 -26.13 7.53
C GLU A 853 -6.91 -26.16 8.95
N ALA A 854 -8.23 -26.18 9.11
CA ALA A 854 -8.88 -26.28 10.42
C ALA A 854 -8.52 -27.59 11.15
N ARG A 855 -8.21 -28.65 10.40
CA ARG A 855 -7.77 -29.94 10.94
C ARG A 855 -6.26 -30.00 11.23
N GLY A 856 -5.46 -29.24 10.49
CA GLY A 856 -4.00 -29.34 10.49
C GLY A 856 -3.45 -30.60 9.80
N GLU A 857 -4.30 -31.43 9.19
CA GLU A 857 -3.94 -32.66 8.47
C GLU A 857 -4.91 -32.94 7.31
N GLY A 858 -4.40 -33.61 6.27
CA GLY A 858 -5.14 -33.94 5.05
C GLY A 858 -4.55 -33.32 3.79
N GLU A 859 -5.12 -33.66 2.64
CA GLU A 859 -4.72 -33.10 1.35
C GLU A 859 -5.90 -32.76 0.46
N VAL A 860 -5.76 -31.67 -0.30
CA VAL A 860 -6.66 -31.29 -1.38
C VAL A 860 -6.04 -31.69 -2.71
N VAL A 861 -6.78 -32.46 -3.51
CA VAL A 861 -6.38 -32.89 -4.87
C VAL A 861 -7.27 -32.18 -5.89
N ALA A 862 -6.69 -31.27 -6.67
CA ALA A 862 -7.42 -30.62 -7.75
C ALA A 862 -7.54 -31.56 -8.96
N VAL A 863 -8.71 -31.63 -9.58
CA VAL A 863 -8.96 -32.48 -10.74
C VAL A 863 -9.53 -31.63 -11.88
N CYS A 864 -8.89 -31.65 -13.05
CA CYS A 864 -9.37 -30.95 -14.24
C CYS A 864 -9.53 -31.93 -15.38
N ILE A 865 -10.67 -31.88 -16.04
CA ILE A 865 -10.95 -32.64 -17.25
C ILE A 865 -10.85 -31.65 -18.40
N GLY A 866 -9.75 -31.72 -19.16
CA GLY A 866 -9.47 -30.71 -20.16
C GLY A 866 -8.14 -30.90 -20.91
N PRO A 867 -7.97 -30.23 -22.06
CA PRO A 867 -6.77 -30.34 -22.89
C PRO A 867 -5.53 -29.79 -22.18
N ALA A 868 -4.39 -29.77 -22.88
CA ALA A 868 -3.13 -29.29 -22.31
C ALA A 868 -3.19 -27.81 -21.86
N ASP A 869 -3.99 -26.98 -22.52
CA ASP A 869 -4.23 -25.57 -22.16
C ASP A 869 -4.93 -25.39 -20.80
N ALA A 870 -5.77 -26.36 -20.41
CA ALA A 870 -6.43 -26.40 -19.10
C ALA A 870 -5.43 -26.51 -17.92
N GLU A 871 -4.17 -26.88 -18.19
CA GLU A 871 -3.09 -26.87 -17.20
C GLU A 871 -2.94 -25.51 -16.52
N GLY A 872 -3.17 -24.41 -17.24
CA GLY A 872 -3.15 -23.07 -16.66
C GLY A 872 -4.14 -22.90 -15.50
N SER A 873 -5.33 -23.50 -15.61
CA SER A 873 -6.38 -23.36 -14.59
C SER A 873 -6.16 -24.29 -13.40
N ILE A 874 -5.78 -25.55 -13.63
CA ILE A 874 -5.50 -26.48 -12.52
C ILE A 874 -4.25 -26.05 -11.72
N ARG A 875 -3.27 -25.40 -12.37
CA ARG A 875 -2.12 -24.81 -11.67
C ARG A 875 -2.50 -23.62 -10.79
N LYS A 876 -3.59 -22.89 -11.10
CA LYS A 876 -4.13 -21.88 -10.18
C LYS A 876 -4.66 -22.54 -8.89
N ALA A 877 -5.33 -23.68 -8.99
CA ALA A 877 -5.74 -24.43 -7.80
C ALA A 877 -4.55 -24.92 -6.96
N LEU A 878 -3.47 -25.42 -7.61
CA LEU A 878 -2.20 -25.74 -6.94
C LEU A 878 -1.58 -24.52 -6.24
N ALA A 879 -1.62 -23.35 -6.89
CA ALA A 879 -1.12 -22.10 -6.33
C ALA A 879 -1.96 -21.63 -5.13
N LYS A 880 -3.27 -21.89 -5.13
CA LYS A 880 -4.19 -21.61 -4.02
C LYS A 880 -4.15 -22.67 -2.90
N GLY A 881 -3.18 -23.59 -2.92
CA GLY A 881 -2.91 -24.48 -1.79
C GLY A 881 -3.14 -25.96 -2.05
N ALA A 882 -3.81 -26.36 -3.14
CA ALA A 882 -3.96 -27.78 -3.47
C ALA A 882 -2.59 -28.48 -3.49
N ALA A 883 -2.53 -29.67 -2.89
CA ALA A 883 -1.28 -30.40 -2.69
C ALA A 883 -0.79 -31.03 -4.00
N ARG A 884 -1.73 -31.63 -4.74
CA ARG A 884 -1.51 -32.30 -6.02
C ARG A 884 -2.63 -31.99 -6.99
N ALA A 885 -2.38 -32.30 -8.25
CA ALA A 885 -3.34 -32.12 -9.32
C ALA A 885 -3.38 -33.34 -10.25
N VAL A 886 -4.57 -33.65 -10.76
CA VAL A 886 -4.81 -34.68 -11.77
C VAL A 886 -5.52 -34.03 -12.95
N ARG A 887 -4.89 -34.07 -14.13
CA ARG A 887 -5.50 -33.65 -15.39
C ARG A 887 -5.86 -34.88 -16.20
N VAL A 888 -7.15 -35.04 -16.51
CA VAL A 888 -7.65 -36.16 -17.31
C VAL A 888 -8.02 -35.67 -18.70
N TRP A 889 -7.50 -36.33 -19.74
CA TRP A 889 -7.81 -35.96 -21.12
C TRP A 889 -7.64 -37.12 -22.11
N GLN A 890 -8.40 -37.07 -23.21
CA GLN A 890 -8.27 -37.90 -24.39
C GLN A 890 -8.85 -37.14 -25.59
N ASP A 891 -8.27 -37.33 -26.77
CA ASP A 891 -8.80 -36.80 -28.02
C ASP A 891 -10.20 -37.39 -28.31
N GLY A 892 -11.20 -36.52 -28.53
CA GLY A 892 -12.60 -36.90 -28.73
C GLY A 892 -13.52 -36.64 -27.52
N LEU A 893 -12.98 -36.19 -26.39
CA LEU A 893 -13.77 -35.72 -25.25
C LEU A 893 -14.53 -34.43 -25.56
N SER A 894 -15.82 -34.41 -25.24
CA SER A 894 -16.57 -33.15 -25.13
C SER A 894 -16.20 -32.47 -23.81
N VAL A 895 -15.67 -31.24 -23.88
CA VAL A 895 -15.18 -30.47 -22.72
C VAL A 895 -16.29 -30.05 -21.75
N SER A 896 -17.56 -30.19 -22.14
CA SER A 896 -18.70 -29.58 -21.45
C SER A 896 -19.86 -30.53 -21.14
N ASP A 897 -19.78 -31.81 -21.47
CA ASP A 897 -20.84 -32.78 -21.13
C ASP A 897 -20.78 -33.16 -19.63
N PRO A 898 -21.82 -32.84 -18.83
CA PRO A 898 -21.79 -33.10 -17.39
C PRO A 898 -21.73 -34.58 -17.06
N MET A 899 -22.25 -35.47 -17.91
CA MET A 899 -22.22 -36.93 -17.68
C MET A 899 -20.83 -37.52 -17.91
N THR A 900 -20.16 -37.13 -18.99
CA THR A 900 -18.76 -37.50 -19.24
C THR A 900 -17.85 -36.96 -18.14
N ASN A 901 -18.04 -35.69 -17.76
CA ASN A 901 -17.25 -35.08 -16.69
C ASN A 901 -17.45 -35.79 -15.34
N ALA A 902 -18.69 -36.17 -15.01
CA ALA A 902 -18.99 -36.92 -13.80
C ALA A 902 -18.36 -38.31 -13.79
N ALA A 903 -18.37 -39.04 -14.91
CA ALA A 903 -17.78 -40.38 -15.00
C ALA A 903 -16.27 -40.37 -14.78
N LEU A 904 -15.58 -39.38 -15.35
CA LEU A 904 -14.13 -39.21 -15.19
C LEU A 904 -13.79 -38.71 -13.79
N LEU A 905 -14.56 -37.76 -13.23
CA LEU A 905 -14.33 -37.27 -11.87
C LEU A 905 -14.56 -38.37 -10.83
N ALA A 906 -15.59 -39.20 -11.01
CA ALA A 906 -15.85 -40.37 -10.17
C ALA A 906 -14.71 -41.40 -10.24
N ALA A 907 -14.16 -41.66 -11.43
CA ALA A 907 -13.03 -42.56 -11.60
C ALA A 907 -11.78 -42.09 -10.83
N VAL A 908 -11.50 -40.78 -10.88
CA VAL A 908 -10.39 -40.18 -10.11
C VAL A 908 -10.69 -40.24 -8.61
N ALA A 909 -11.94 -40.04 -8.19
CA ALA A 909 -12.34 -40.13 -6.78
C ALA A 909 -12.16 -41.54 -6.20
N GLU A 910 -12.50 -42.58 -6.95
CA GLU A 910 -12.25 -43.97 -6.54
C GLU A 910 -10.76 -44.28 -6.49
N ALA A 911 -10.00 -43.90 -7.52
CA ALA A 911 -8.55 -44.12 -7.58
C ALA A 911 -7.79 -43.40 -6.45
N GLU A 912 -8.29 -42.24 -6.05
CA GLU A 912 -7.75 -41.46 -4.93
C GLU A 912 -8.29 -41.88 -3.57
N ASP A 913 -9.24 -42.81 -3.42
CA ASP A 913 -9.87 -43.09 -2.12
C ASP A 913 -10.34 -41.79 -1.41
N ALA A 914 -11.09 -40.96 -2.14
CA ALA A 914 -11.53 -39.65 -1.66
C ALA A 914 -12.54 -39.76 -0.50
N ASP A 915 -12.50 -38.83 0.46
CA ASP A 915 -13.54 -38.72 1.49
C ASP A 915 -14.65 -37.76 1.08
N LEU A 916 -14.29 -36.71 0.33
CA LEU A 916 -15.21 -35.70 -0.18
C LEU A 916 -14.85 -35.34 -1.61
N VAL A 917 -15.86 -35.06 -2.43
CA VAL A 917 -15.71 -34.44 -3.74
C VAL A 917 -16.45 -33.10 -3.74
N LEU A 918 -15.72 -32.01 -3.95
CA LEU A 918 -16.29 -30.68 -4.11
C LEU A 918 -16.23 -30.26 -5.58
N THR A 919 -17.25 -29.56 -6.04
CA THR A 919 -17.31 -28.93 -7.36
C THR A 919 -17.98 -27.57 -7.23
N GLY A 920 -17.87 -26.70 -8.22
CA GLY A 920 -18.77 -25.56 -8.31
C GLY A 920 -20.22 -25.98 -8.58
N VAL A 921 -21.19 -25.18 -8.14
CA VAL A 921 -22.62 -25.37 -8.48
C VAL A 921 -22.80 -25.53 -9.99
N GLN A 922 -22.15 -24.68 -10.77
CA GLN A 922 -22.19 -24.68 -12.22
C GLN A 922 -20.90 -24.08 -12.79
N ALA A 923 -20.78 -24.09 -14.12
CA ALA A 923 -19.71 -23.41 -14.82
C ALA A 923 -20.25 -22.21 -15.61
N SER A 924 -19.51 -21.10 -15.63
CA SER A 924 -19.93 -19.84 -16.26
C SER A 924 -20.13 -19.91 -17.77
N ASP A 925 -19.55 -20.89 -18.44
CA ASP A 925 -19.62 -21.07 -19.89
C ASP A 925 -20.89 -21.81 -20.34
N VAL A 926 -21.22 -22.94 -19.70
CA VAL A 926 -22.33 -23.82 -20.12
C VAL A 926 -23.47 -23.94 -19.11
N ALA A 927 -23.30 -23.46 -17.88
CA ALA A 927 -24.35 -23.34 -16.86
C ALA A 927 -25.17 -24.62 -16.56
N ASN A 928 -24.60 -25.83 -16.79
CA ASN A 928 -25.36 -27.09 -16.70
C ASN A 928 -25.87 -27.47 -15.30
N GLY A 929 -25.19 -27.06 -14.23
CA GLY A 929 -25.62 -27.33 -12.85
C GLY A 929 -25.64 -28.81 -12.39
N ALA A 930 -25.17 -29.76 -13.21
CA ALA A 930 -25.48 -31.18 -13.04
C ALA A 930 -24.30 -32.08 -12.64
N THR A 931 -23.05 -31.67 -12.84
CA THR A 931 -21.87 -32.55 -12.69
C THR A 931 -21.74 -33.13 -11.28
N ALA A 932 -21.99 -32.35 -10.23
CA ALA A 932 -21.89 -32.82 -8.84
C ALA A 932 -22.85 -33.97 -8.54
N ALA A 933 -24.14 -33.78 -8.84
CA ALA A 933 -25.18 -34.78 -8.59
C ALA A 933 -24.95 -36.04 -9.45
N ALA A 934 -24.51 -35.88 -10.69
CA ALA A 934 -24.15 -36.99 -11.56
C ALA A 934 -22.96 -37.80 -11.01
N THR A 935 -21.91 -37.14 -10.51
CA THR A 935 -20.75 -37.80 -9.87
C THR A 935 -21.21 -38.60 -8.64
N ALA A 936 -22.05 -38.00 -7.80
CA ALA A 936 -22.59 -38.65 -6.61
C ALA A 936 -23.39 -39.92 -6.96
N ALA A 937 -24.24 -39.83 -7.99
CA ALA A 937 -25.03 -40.96 -8.46
C ALA A 937 -24.16 -42.13 -8.96
N MET A 938 -23.03 -41.84 -9.63
CA MET A 938 -22.11 -42.87 -10.11
C MET A 938 -21.30 -43.53 -8.99
N LEU A 939 -20.93 -42.76 -7.95
CA LEU A 939 -20.24 -43.26 -6.76
C LEU A 939 -21.18 -43.94 -5.74
N GLY A 940 -22.49 -43.71 -5.85
CA GLY A 940 -23.46 -44.11 -4.84
C GLY A 940 -23.34 -43.33 -3.53
N TRP A 941 -22.86 -42.07 -3.60
CA TRP A 941 -22.61 -41.22 -2.43
C TRP A 941 -23.75 -40.25 -2.16
N THR A 942 -23.82 -39.74 -0.93
CA THR A 942 -24.76 -38.67 -0.58
C THR A 942 -24.31 -37.36 -1.22
N HIS A 943 -25.26 -36.51 -1.62
CA HIS A 943 -24.92 -35.20 -2.18
C HIS A 943 -25.81 -34.07 -1.68
N ALA A 944 -25.29 -32.86 -1.79
CA ALA A 944 -26.06 -31.63 -1.68
C ALA A 944 -25.57 -30.61 -2.71
N ALA A 945 -26.53 -29.84 -3.22
CA ALA A 945 -26.25 -28.76 -4.15
C ALA A 945 -26.45 -27.40 -3.49
N VAL A 946 -25.80 -26.37 -4.07
CA VAL A 946 -25.92 -24.97 -3.66
C VAL A 946 -25.51 -24.76 -2.20
N VAL A 947 -24.40 -25.38 -1.82
CA VAL A 947 -23.84 -25.31 -0.47
C VAL A 947 -23.15 -23.96 -0.28
N VAL A 948 -23.58 -23.22 0.74
CA VAL A 948 -23.05 -21.91 1.17
C VAL A 948 -22.33 -21.95 2.51
N GLY A 949 -22.52 -23.02 3.30
CA GLY A 949 -21.80 -23.27 4.54
C GLY A 949 -21.39 -24.73 4.65
N LEU A 950 -20.18 -25.00 5.14
CA LEU A 950 -19.62 -26.34 5.23
C LEU A 950 -18.69 -26.45 6.44
N ALA A 951 -18.94 -27.41 7.32
CA ALA A 951 -18.08 -27.71 8.47
C ALA A 951 -17.92 -29.24 8.63
N TRP A 952 -16.66 -29.69 8.71
CA TRP A 952 -16.37 -31.11 8.86
C TRP A 952 -15.16 -31.36 9.75
N ASN A 953 -15.33 -32.21 10.77
CA ASN A 953 -14.28 -32.58 11.73
C ASN A 953 -13.59 -33.91 11.41
N GLY A 954 -13.81 -34.49 10.22
CA GLY A 954 -13.25 -35.80 9.81
C GLY A 954 -14.03 -37.01 10.31
N GLY A 955 -15.10 -36.78 11.06
CA GLY A 955 -16.00 -37.83 11.49
C GLY A 955 -16.87 -38.37 10.35
N PRO A 956 -17.76 -39.32 10.64
CA PRO A 956 -18.64 -39.95 9.65
C PRO A 956 -19.77 -39.03 9.16
N ARG A 957 -19.84 -37.79 9.66
CA ARG A 957 -20.87 -36.80 9.33
C ARG A 957 -20.26 -35.42 9.13
N LEU A 958 -20.84 -34.66 8.22
CA LEU A 958 -20.52 -33.25 7.97
C LEU A 958 -21.76 -32.38 8.11
N ASP A 959 -21.59 -31.14 8.52
CA ASP A 959 -22.66 -30.16 8.60
C ASP A 959 -22.59 -29.22 7.40
N ILE A 960 -23.73 -28.96 6.78
CA ILE A 960 -23.88 -28.08 5.63
C ILE A 960 -24.99 -27.05 5.83
N GLU A 961 -24.87 -25.94 5.12
CA GLU A 961 -25.94 -24.99 4.88
C GLU A 961 -26.07 -24.80 3.37
N ARG A 962 -27.29 -24.98 2.84
CA ARG A 962 -27.58 -24.75 1.42
C ARG A 962 -28.50 -23.55 1.24
N GLU A 963 -28.27 -22.80 0.17
CA GLU A 963 -29.11 -21.67 -0.23
C GLU A 963 -30.30 -22.15 -1.05
N LEU A 964 -31.47 -21.58 -0.76
CA LEU A 964 -32.72 -21.77 -1.47
C LEU A 964 -33.16 -20.43 -2.07
N GLU A 965 -34.17 -20.47 -2.94
CA GLU A 965 -34.74 -19.29 -3.56
C GLU A 965 -35.24 -18.28 -2.50
N GLY A 966 -35.15 -16.99 -2.82
CA GLY A 966 -35.55 -15.90 -1.92
C GLY A 966 -34.60 -15.63 -0.76
N GLY A 967 -33.38 -16.19 -0.78
CA GLY A 967 -32.36 -16.00 0.27
C GLY A 967 -32.58 -16.87 1.51
N LEU A 968 -33.50 -17.83 1.43
CA LEU A 968 -33.70 -18.82 2.49
C LEU A 968 -32.51 -19.76 2.59
N ARG A 969 -32.23 -20.25 3.80
CA ARG A 969 -31.15 -21.20 4.05
C ARG A 969 -31.65 -22.44 4.76
N HIS A 970 -31.13 -23.59 4.36
CA HIS A 970 -31.44 -24.89 4.95
C HIS A 970 -30.16 -25.53 5.48
N ALA A 971 -30.09 -25.67 6.81
CA ALA A 971 -29.02 -26.41 7.48
C ALA A 971 -29.35 -27.92 7.51
N ALA A 972 -28.37 -28.75 7.20
CA ALA A 972 -28.51 -30.21 7.23
C ALA A 972 -27.19 -30.89 7.60
N THR A 973 -27.28 -32.11 8.13
CA THR A 973 -26.12 -32.96 8.41
C THR A 973 -26.13 -34.16 7.46
N LEU A 974 -25.01 -34.43 6.79
CA LEU A 974 -24.88 -35.50 5.79
C LEU A 974 -23.84 -36.55 6.23
N PRO A 975 -24.00 -37.82 5.85
CA PRO A 975 -22.95 -38.84 6.03
C PRO A 975 -21.79 -38.61 5.05
N VAL A 976 -20.58 -39.00 5.48
CA VAL A 976 -19.36 -39.06 4.65
C VAL A 976 -19.13 -40.51 4.23
N PRO A 977 -18.75 -40.80 2.96
CA PRO A 977 -18.34 -39.86 1.92
C PRO A 977 -19.50 -39.13 1.21
N ALA A 978 -19.23 -37.93 0.72
CA ALA A 978 -20.23 -37.06 0.10
C ALA A 978 -19.69 -36.25 -1.09
N VAL A 979 -20.59 -35.86 -1.98
CA VAL A 979 -20.31 -34.95 -3.11
C VAL A 979 -21.10 -33.65 -2.94
N LEU A 980 -20.43 -32.50 -2.96
CA LEU A 980 -21.06 -31.20 -2.72
C LEU A 980 -20.81 -30.26 -3.89
N SER A 981 -21.83 -29.47 -4.26
CA SER A 981 -21.66 -28.36 -5.18
C SER A 981 -21.68 -27.03 -4.42
N ILE A 982 -20.57 -26.30 -4.48
CA ILE A 982 -20.30 -25.10 -3.70
C ILE A 982 -20.73 -23.87 -4.50
N GLN A 983 -21.55 -23.03 -3.87
CA GLN A 983 -22.09 -21.82 -4.48
C GLN A 983 -21.03 -20.71 -4.50
N ALA A 984 -20.97 -19.93 -5.58
CA ALA A 984 -20.09 -18.76 -5.63
C ALA A 984 -20.47 -17.76 -4.52
N GLY A 985 -19.48 -17.23 -3.81
CA GLY A 985 -19.71 -16.35 -2.67
C GLY A 985 -20.00 -17.07 -1.34
N ALA A 986 -20.02 -18.41 -1.30
CA ALA A 986 -20.10 -19.20 -0.05
C ALA A 986 -18.93 -18.87 0.90
N ASN A 987 -17.77 -18.58 0.34
CA ASN A 987 -16.59 -18.08 1.03
C ASN A 987 -15.89 -17.04 0.14
N THR A 988 -14.76 -16.50 0.61
CA THR A 988 -13.92 -15.61 -0.19
C THR A 988 -12.63 -16.35 -0.58
N PRO A 989 -12.49 -16.80 -1.84
CA PRO A 989 -11.30 -17.54 -2.27
C PRO A 989 -10.01 -16.77 -2.00
N ARG A 990 -8.97 -17.46 -1.51
CA ARG A 990 -7.67 -16.83 -1.28
C ARG A 990 -7.00 -16.38 -2.58
N TYR A 991 -6.22 -15.32 -2.45
CA TYR A 991 -5.34 -14.82 -3.51
C TYR A 991 -4.12 -15.74 -3.66
N ALA A 992 -3.77 -16.10 -4.89
CA ALA A 992 -2.51 -16.76 -5.18
C ALA A 992 -1.44 -15.72 -5.51
N THR A 993 -0.48 -15.53 -4.62
CA THR A 993 0.66 -14.64 -4.91
C THR A 993 1.48 -15.19 -6.07
N MET A 994 2.19 -14.33 -6.79
CA MET A 994 3.05 -14.74 -7.89
C MET A 994 4.16 -15.70 -7.44
N ARG A 995 4.59 -15.62 -6.18
CA ARG A 995 5.47 -16.61 -5.56
C ARG A 995 4.78 -17.98 -5.48
N MET A 996 3.57 -18.03 -4.92
CA MET A 996 2.78 -19.28 -4.86
C MET A 996 2.54 -19.86 -6.26
N ILE A 997 2.28 -19.02 -7.26
CA ILE A 997 2.13 -19.43 -8.68
C ILE A 997 3.44 -20.02 -9.23
N LYS A 998 4.60 -19.41 -8.94
CA LYS A 998 5.90 -19.95 -9.34
C LYS A 998 6.19 -21.30 -8.66
N ASP A 999 5.88 -21.43 -7.37
CA ASP A 999 6.07 -22.67 -6.62
C ASP A 999 5.10 -23.78 -7.04
N ALA A 1000 3.88 -23.42 -7.45
CA ALA A 1000 2.91 -24.35 -8.02
C ALA A 1000 3.40 -25.03 -9.31
N LYS A 1001 4.34 -24.43 -10.05
CA LYS A 1001 4.99 -25.08 -11.20
C LYS A 1001 5.82 -26.31 -10.81
N LYS A 1002 6.31 -26.35 -9.56
CA LYS A 1002 7.10 -27.46 -9.01
C LYS A 1002 6.24 -28.57 -8.39
N LYS A 1003 4.96 -28.30 -8.11
CA LYS A 1003 4.03 -29.27 -7.52
C LYS A 1003 3.66 -30.36 -8.53
N ALA A 1004 3.36 -31.56 -8.01
CA ALA A 1004 3.02 -32.72 -8.83
C ALA A 1004 1.67 -32.52 -9.57
N LEU A 1005 1.73 -32.69 -10.89
CA LEU A 1005 0.57 -32.74 -11.79
C LEU A 1005 0.63 -34.08 -12.53
N ALA A 1006 -0.29 -34.98 -12.25
CA ALA A 1006 -0.45 -36.21 -13.00
C ALA A 1006 -1.31 -35.93 -14.25
N VAL A 1007 -0.83 -36.30 -15.42
CA VAL A 1007 -1.60 -36.27 -16.66
C VAL A 1007 -2.03 -37.70 -16.95
N VAL A 1008 -3.34 -37.94 -17.05
CA VAL A 1008 -3.94 -39.26 -17.12
C VAL A 1008 -4.83 -39.34 -18.36
N GLU A 1009 -4.70 -40.43 -19.11
CA GLU A 1009 -5.59 -40.73 -20.24
C GLU A 1009 -6.81 -41.54 -19.77
N ALA A 1010 -7.97 -41.23 -20.33
CA ALA A 1010 -9.17 -42.05 -20.18
C ALA A 1010 -9.09 -43.24 -21.16
N ILE A 1011 -9.26 -44.48 -20.69
CA ILE A 1011 -9.08 -45.68 -21.55
C ILE A 1011 -10.42 -46.26 -22.04
N ALA A 1012 -11.54 -45.92 -21.41
CA ALA A 1012 -12.84 -46.45 -21.80
C ALA A 1012 -13.96 -45.45 -21.57
N LEU A 1013 -14.22 -44.61 -22.57
CA LEU A 1013 -15.52 -43.98 -22.75
C LEU A 1013 -16.21 -44.75 -23.88
N ALA A 1014 -17.20 -45.58 -23.53
CA ALA A 1014 -17.96 -46.35 -24.52
C ALA A 1014 -18.58 -45.41 -25.59
N GLU A 1015 -18.74 -45.89 -26.82
CA GLU A 1015 -19.54 -45.19 -27.85
C GLU A 1015 -20.92 -44.82 -27.25
N GLY A 1016 -21.27 -43.52 -27.30
CA GLY A 1016 -22.45 -42.98 -26.59
C GLY A 1016 -22.17 -42.37 -25.21
N ALA A 1017 -20.91 -42.09 -24.86
CA ALA A 1017 -20.53 -41.49 -23.59
C ALA A 1017 -21.12 -40.09 -23.33
N ALA A 1018 -21.39 -39.30 -24.37
CA ALA A 1018 -21.96 -37.97 -24.21
C ALA A 1018 -23.46 -38.04 -23.81
N GLY A 1019 -23.86 -37.32 -22.77
CA GLY A 1019 -25.27 -37.16 -22.38
C GLY A 1019 -26.08 -36.28 -23.34
N ALA A 1020 -25.39 -35.44 -24.12
CA ALA A 1020 -25.96 -34.60 -25.16
C ALA A 1020 -24.93 -34.31 -26.27
N VAL A 1021 -25.40 -34.03 -27.49
CA VAL A 1021 -24.56 -33.61 -28.63
C VAL A 1021 -25.08 -32.26 -29.14
N VAL A 1022 -24.17 -31.30 -29.34
CA VAL A 1022 -24.53 -29.97 -29.87
C VAL A 1022 -24.85 -30.10 -31.36
N ALA A 1023 -26.09 -29.77 -31.74
CA ALA A 1023 -26.54 -29.81 -33.13
C ALA A 1023 -26.06 -28.57 -33.92
N SER A 1024 -26.22 -27.38 -33.35
CA SER A 1024 -25.73 -26.09 -33.86
C SER A 1024 -25.74 -25.01 -32.76
N MET A 1025 -25.00 -23.92 -32.98
CA MET A 1025 -24.98 -22.70 -32.15
C MET A 1025 -25.27 -21.48 -33.05
N ALA A 1026 -26.03 -20.54 -32.54
CA ALA A 1026 -26.36 -19.29 -33.23
C ALA A 1026 -26.44 -18.13 -32.24
N LEU A 1027 -26.23 -16.91 -32.73
CA LEU A 1027 -26.50 -15.71 -31.94
C LEU A 1027 -28.00 -15.62 -31.66
N PRO A 1028 -28.41 -15.25 -30.44
CA PRO A 1028 -29.82 -14.99 -30.16
C PRO A 1028 -30.29 -13.82 -31.03
N PRO A 1029 -31.56 -13.81 -31.48
CA PRO A 1029 -32.13 -12.66 -32.17
C PRO A 1029 -31.98 -11.42 -31.28
N VAL A 1030 -31.50 -10.31 -31.87
CA VAL A 1030 -31.29 -9.07 -31.14
C VAL A 1030 -32.65 -8.56 -30.64
N GLY A 1031 -32.81 -8.45 -29.32
CA GLY A 1031 -34.02 -7.88 -28.73
C GLY A 1031 -34.24 -6.44 -29.19
N GLN A 1032 -35.51 -6.01 -29.26
CA GLN A 1032 -35.84 -4.62 -29.58
C GLN A 1032 -35.49 -3.69 -28.41
N ALA A 1033 -34.28 -3.14 -28.42
CA ALA A 1033 -33.85 -2.09 -27.50
C ALA A 1033 -33.50 -0.83 -28.29
N THR A 1034 -33.80 0.35 -27.73
CA THR A 1034 -33.34 1.63 -28.26
C THR A 1034 -32.08 2.04 -27.51
N MET A 1035 -30.96 2.15 -28.21
CA MET A 1035 -29.73 2.65 -27.64
C MET A 1035 -29.85 4.16 -27.40
N ILE A 1036 -29.52 4.60 -26.18
CA ILE A 1036 -29.45 6.03 -25.87
C ILE A 1036 -28.03 6.49 -26.16
N GLU A 1037 -27.87 7.27 -27.21
CA GLU A 1037 -26.57 7.80 -27.64
C GLU A 1037 -26.39 9.26 -27.21
N GLY A 1038 -25.14 9.69 -27.07
CA GLY A 1038 -24.78 11.08 -26.74
C GLY A 1038 -23.65 11.18 -25.72
N THR A 1039 -23.39 12.40 -25.27
CA THR A 1039 -22.48 12.66 -24.14
C THR A 1039 -23.06 12.08 -22.84
N PRO A 1040 -22.23 11.83 -21.80
CA PRO A 1040 -22.73 11.34 -20.52
C PRO A 1040 -23.86 12.19 -19.92
N ALA A 1041 -23.82 13.52 -20.13
CA ALA A 1041 -24.87 14.43 -19.68
C ALA A 1041 -26.19 14.22 -20.44
N GLU A 1042 -26.13 14.00 -21.76
CA GLU A 1042 -27.30 13.74 -22.60
C GLU A 1042 -27.90 12.38 -22.33
N MET A 1043 -27.06 11.35 -22.16
CA MET A 1043 -27.48 10.02 -21.75
C MET A 1043 -28.15 10.05 -20.36
N ALA A 1044 -27.53 10.73 -19.39
CA ALA A 1044 -28.11 10.90 -18.06
C ALA A 1044 -29.43 11.69 -18.09
N ALA A 1045 -29.53 12.73 -18.92
CA ALA A 1045 -30.77 13.48 -19.11
C ALA A 1045 -31.88 12.63 -19.76
N ALA A 1046 -31.53 11.81 -20.75
CA ALA A 1046 -32.47 10.88 -21.39
C ALA A 1046 -32.95 9.80 -20.41
N VAL A 1047 -32.05 9.22 -19.61
CA VAL A 1047 -32.40 8.28 -18.54
C VAL A 1047 -33.27 8.96 -17.49
N ALA A 1048 -32.94 10.19 -17.08
CA ALA A 1048 -33.73 10.96 -16.13
C ALA A 1048 -35.14 11.27 -16.67
N ARG A 1049 -35.28 11.58 -17.97
CA ARG A 1049 -36.58 11.73 -18.63
C ARG A 1049 -37.39 10.43 -18.59
N LEU A 1050 -36.80 9.31 -18.99
CA LEU A 1050 -37.45 8.00 -18.95
C LEU A 1050 -37.88 7.58 -17.53
N ILE A 1051 -37.05 7.87 -16.53
CA ILE A 1051 -37.39 7.62 -15.11
C ILE A 1051 -38.58 8.46 -14.69
N ARG A 1052 -38.64 9.75 -15.07
CA ARG A 1052 -39.79 10.62 -14.79
C ARG A 1052 -41.04 10.10 -15.48
N GLU A 1053 -40.98 9.83 -16.78
CA GLU A 1053 -42.10 9.27 -17.57
C GLU A 1053 -42.64 7.95 -17.00
N LYS A 1054 -41.76 7.07 -16.47
CA LYS A 1054 -42.15 5.78 -15.87
C LYS A 1054 -42.68 5.89 -14.44
N ARG A 1055 -42.22 6.88 -13.67
CA ARG A 1055 -42.66 7.08 -12.28
C ARG A 1055 -43.91 7.95 -12.15
N GLY A 1056 -44.33 8.59 -13.25
CA GLY A 1056 -45.41 9.59 -13.24
C GLY A 1056 -44.85 10.95 -12.91
#